data_AF-A0A1G5SCR1-F1
#
_entry.id   AF-A0A1G5SCR1-F1
#
_cell.length_a   1.000
_cell.length_b   1.000
_cell.length_c   1.000
_cell.angle_alpha   90.00
_cell.angle_beta   90.00
_cell.angle_gamma   90.00
#
_symmetry.space_group_name_H-M   'P 1'
#
loop_
_entity.id
_entity.type
_entity.pdbx_description
1 polymer ?
#
loop_
_entity_poly.entity_id
_entity_poly.type
_entity_poly.pdbx_seq_one_letter_code
_entity_poly.pdbx_strand_id
1 'polypeptide(L)'
;MSIREGSLEAPKRNPIDWQKPDFYDEQQLFTEMYRVFDICHGCRRCVNLCTTFPSLFDLIDDGKTGELDGVEKQDLWQIVDRCYLCDMCFMTKCPYVPPHPWNVDFPHLMLRAKAVKYKKQGASWRDKLLSSTDAMGKLATIPVVVQTTNAITQTPATRRLFSKAIGIHPERELPEYSAKKFRAHARPDERFAPKPSSNVPGKVAIYATCYVNYNEPGIGHDLLWILAHHEIPVKLVAQESCCGMPKLELGDLDSVAALKDHNIPHLAALAREGYAILTAVPSCTLMYKQELPLLFPEDEAVSMVADAMFDPFEYLMLLHREGLLKTDFQHALGKVAYHIPCHLRVQNLGKKTRDLLQLIPGTEITTVERCSGHDGTWGVKQEFFDDSMKIGQPVFRQMGEAEPDYISSDCAIAARHIQQGMKPRQTVKHHPLTLLRMAYGESQMRPIPAQSVSATDSIIHTQGNTMSKITRDSLLTLEAYARNRESFRADVMAHKRNRSVALGEHVTLLFEDELTMRYQIQEMLRAEKIFEEADIQQELDVYNPLVPDGHNWKATMLIEYGDPAERAQKLTQLIGIEDQVWVNVAGHVRVYGIADEDLDRANAEKTSAVHFLRFELSLEMIGALRQSATLSMGIDHSVYQVTIESVADDIRKALIQDLA
;
A
#
# COMPACT_ATOMS: atom_id res chain seq x y z
N MET A 1 26.71 13.21 9.50
CA MET A 1 25.48 13.57 8.77
C MET A 1 24.35 13.51 9.79
N SER A 2 23.50 14.53 9.86
CA SER A 2 22.31 14.50 10.73
C SER A 2 21.43 13.32 10.30
N ILE A 3 21.25 12.34 11.19
CA ILE A 3 20.31 11.24 11.01
C ILE A 3 18.94 11.87 11.20
N ARG A 4 18.26 12.20 10.11
CA ARG A 4 16.90 12.74 10.14
C ARG A 4 15.94 11.56 10.22
N GLU A 5 14.98 11.61 11.13
CA GLU A 5 13.94 10.60 11.19
C GLU A 5 13.00 10.73 9.99
N GLY A 6 12.99 9.71 9.15
CA GLY A 6 12.17 9.62 7.94
C GLY A 6 12.83 10.16 6.67
N SER A 7 12.87 9.31 5.64
CA SER A 7 13.26 9.73 4.29
C SER A 7 12.21 10.67 3.72
N LEU A 8 12.62 11.92 3.48
CA LEU A 8 11.85 12.88 2.68
C LEU A 8 12.11 12.72 1.17
N GLU A 9 13.03 11.82 0.82
CA GLU A 9 13.47 11.50 -0.53
C GLU A 9 12.71 10.29 -1.07
N ALA A 10 12.63 10.18 -2.40
CA ALA A 10 12.00 9.04 -3.05
C ALA A 10 12.72 7.73 -2.65
N PRO A 11 11.97 6.66 -2.31
CA PRO A 11 12.57 5.37 -1.97
C PRO A 11 13.49 4.89 -3.09
N LYS A 12 14.69 4.47 -2.72
CA LYS A 12 15.64 3.83 -3.64
C LYS A 12 15.69 2.34 -3.36
N ARG A 13 15.41 1.50 -4.36
CA ARG A 13 15.68 0.06 -4.30
C ARG A 13 17.09 -0.24 -4.77
N ASN A 14 17.78 -1.10 -4.01
CA ASN A 14 19.08 -1.61 -4.38
C ASN A 14 18.92 -2.94 -5.12
N PRO A 15 19.81 -3.28 -6.08
CA PRO A 15 19.83 -4.60 -6.68
C PRO A 15 19.99 -5.72 -5.65
N ILE A 16 19.45 -6.89 -5.98
CA ILE A 16 19.42 -8.07 -5.12
C ILE A 16 20.54 -9.01 -5.55
N ASP A 17 21.56 -9.16 -4.71
CA ASP A 17 22.73 -10.01 -4.94
C ASP A 17 22.45 -11.52 -4.77
N TRP A 18 21.33 -12.00 -5.30
CA TRP A 18 20.81 -13.36 -5.05
C TRP A 18 21.71 -14.49 -5.56
N GLN A 19 22.70 -14.20 -6.40
CA GLN A 19 23.66 -15.17 -6.92
C GLN A 19 24.90 -15.33 -6.02
N LYS A 20 25.12 -14.40 -5.07
CA LYS A 20 26.26 -14.48 -4.16
C LYS A 20 25.98 -15.50 -3.05
N PRO A 21 26.98 -16.30 -2.61
CA PRO A 21 26.82 -17.24 -1.50
C PRO A 21 26.29 -16.57 -0.22
N ASP A 22 26.78 -15.36 0.08
CA ASP A 22 26.39 -14.58 1.27
C ASP A 22 24.89 -14.27 1.33
N PHE A 23 24.21 -14.18 0.18
CA PHE A 23 22.76 -13.99 0.13
C PHE A 23 22.02 -15.13 0.83
N TYR A 24 22.57 -16.36 0.77
CA TYR A 24 22.00 -17.54 1.41
C TYR A 24 22.60 -17.87 2.78
N ASP A 25 23.52 -17.04 3.27
CA ASP A 25 24.06 -17.20 4.61
C ASP A 25 22.98 -16.92 5.66
N GLU A 26 22.61 -17.96 6.40
CA GLU A 26 21.53 -17.90 7.37
C GLU A 26 21.88 -17.05 8.59
N GLN A 27 23.15 -16.99 8.99
CA GLN A 27 23.56 -16.18 10.12
C GLN A 27 23.40 -14.69 9.78
N GLN A 28 23.88 -14.27 8.60
CA GLN A 28 23.70 -12.91 8.10
C GLN A 28 22.23 -12.57 7.85
N LEU A 29 21.43 -13.53 7.34
CA LEU A 29 19.98 -13.36 7.20
C LEU A 29 19.34 -13.06 8.56
N PHE A 30 19.59 -13.88 9.57
CA PHE A 30 19.01 -13.67 10.89
C PHE A 30 19.47 -12.35 11.49
N THR A 31 20.75 -12.00 11.42
CA THR A 31 21.25 -10.70 11.88
C THR A 31 20.45 -9.54 11.25
N GLU A 32 20.18 -9.60 9.95
CA GLU A 32 19.40 -8.58 9.26
C GLU A 32 17.90 -8.62 9.62
N MET A 33 17.32 -9.81 9.81
CA MET A 33 15.97 -9.98 10.33
C MET A 33 15.83 -9.36 11.72
N TYR A 34 16.78 -9.61 12.63
CA TYR A 34 16.79 -9.02 13.95
C TYR A 34 16.82 -7.49 13.87
N ARG A 35 17.74 -6.94 13.06
CA ARG A 35 17.85 -5.48 12.88
C ARG A 35 16.56 -4.85 12.33
N VAL A 36 15.99 -5.42 11.28
CA VAL A 36 14.80 -4.86 10.63
C VAL A 36 13.55 -5.04 11.48
N PHE A 37 13.37 -6.20 12.11
CA PHE A 37 12.21 -6.47 12.95
C PHE A 37 12.21 -5.61 14.21
N ASP A 38 13.38 -5.38 14.82
CA ASP A 38 13.53 -4.45 15.95
C ASP A 38 13.11 -3.02 15.55
N ILE A 39 13.59 -2.53 14.41
CA ILE A 39 13.17 -1.23 13.86
C ILE A 39 11.65 -1.20 13.59
N CYS A 40 11.10 -2.26 13.01
CA CYS A 40 9.66 -2.35 12.75
C CYS A 40 8.84 -2.37 14.05
N HIS A 41 9.29 -3.09 15.07
CA HIS A 41 8.64 -3.22 16.38
C HIS A 41 8.67 -1.93 17.18
N GLY A 42 9.80 -1.20 17.17
CA GLY A 42 9.87 0.11 17.79
C GLY A 42 9.01 1.16 17.07
N CYS A 43 8.87 1.06 15.74
CA CYS A 43 8.12 2.03 14.94
C CYS A 43 6.61 1.78 14.87
N ARG A 44 6.18 0.52 14.75
CA ARG A 44 4.79 0.02 14.60
C ARG A 44 3.92 0.64 13.50
N ARG A 45 4.41 1.60 12.72
CA ARG A 45 3.64 2.36 11.70
C ARG A 45 2.93 1.49 10.66
N CYS A 46 3.46 0.31 10.37
CA CYS A 46 2.90 -0.60 9.38
C CYS A 46 1.79 -1.53 9.93
N VAL A 47 1.39 -1.42 11.20
CA VAL A 47 0.43 -2.33 11.87
C VAL A 47 -0.87 -2.54 11.09
N ASN A 48 -1.42 -1.48 10.47
CA ASN A 48 -2.69 -1.53 9.76
C ASN A 48 -2.57 -1.87 8.26
N LEU A 49 -1.38 -2.25 7.78
CA LEU A 49 -1.15 -2.49 6.35
C LEU A 49 -1.50 -3.92 5.90
N CYS A 50 -1.08 -4.92 6.68
CA CYS A 50 -1.32 -6.34 6.42
C CYS A 50 -1.15 -7.15 7.72
N THR A 51 -1.48 -8.45 7.71
CA THR A 51 -1.33 -9.30 8.91
C THR A 51 0.12 -9.59 9.31
N THR A 52 1.10 -9.35 8.45
CA THR A 52 2.52 -9.60 8.77
C THR A 52 2.98 -8.78 9.98
N PHE A 53 2.61 -7.50 10.06
CA PHE A 53 3.11 -6.59 11.10
C PHE A 53 2.46 -6.80 12.47
N PRO A 54 1.11 -6.90 12.59
CA PRO A 54 0.50 -7.30 13.85
C PRO A 54 1.06 -8.62 14.37
N SER A 55 1.17 -9.66 13.52
CA SER A 55 1.76 -10.93 13.95
C SER A 55 3.24 -10.82 14.34
N LEU A 56 4.00 -9.91 13.75
CA LEU A 56 5.38 -9.64 14.17
C LEU A 56 5.40 -8.97 15.53
N PHE A 57 4.50 -8.01 15.77
CA PHE A 57 4.44 -7.28 17.04
C PHE A 57 3.94 -8.17 18.17
N ASP A 58 2.86 -8.93 17.94
CA ASP A 58 2.35 -9.92 18.89
C ASP A 58 3.43 -10.97 19.22
N LEU A 59 4.16 -11.48 18.22
CA LEU A 59 5.27 -12.43 18.45
C LEU A 59 6.35 -11.87 19.39
N ILE A 60 6.67 -10.58 19.25
CA ILE A 60 7.69 -9.94 20.08
C ILE A 60 7.14 -9.59 21.46
N ASP A 61 5.93 -9.03 21.53
CA ASP A 61 5.27 -8.61 22.76
C ASP A 61 4.95 -9.80 23.67
N ASP A 62 4.55 -10.94 23.10
CA ASP A 62 4.30 -12.19 23.82
C ASP A 62 5.58 -12.99 24.10
N GLY A 63 6.73 -12.50 23.62
CA GLY A 63 8.05 -13.09 23.84
C GLY A 63 8.47 -13.04 25.31
N LYS A 64 9.48 -13.84 25.68
CA LYS A 64 9.92 -13.97 27.10
C LYS A 64 10.37 -12.66 27.76
N THR A 65 10.72 -11.66 26.95
CA THR A 65 11.31 -10.38 27.37
C THR A 65 10.50 -9.17 26.88
N GLY A 66 9.37 -9.38 26.17
CA GLY A 66 8.65 -8.31 25.47
C GLY A 66 9.46 -7.62 24.35
N GLU A 67 10.61 -8.21 24.00
CA GLU A 67 11.60 -7.70 23.06
C GLU A 67 12.05 -8.80 22.10
N LEU A 68 12.65 -8.39 20.98
CA LEU A 68 12.99 -9.32 19.91
C LEU A 68 14.05 -10.36 20.34
N ASP A 69 14.86 -10.06 21.35
CA ASP A 69 15.83 -11.00 21.92
C ASP A 69 15.17 -12.19 22.66
N GLY A 70 13.93 -12.03 23.11
CA GLY A 70 13.10 -13.06 23.72
C GLY A 70 12.40 -13.98 22.71
N VAL A 71 12.55 -13.71 21.41
CA VAL A 71 11.93 -14.49 20.32
C VAL A 71 12.93 -15.51 19.77
N GLU A 72 12.52 -16.78 19.76
CA GLU A 72 13.34 -17.86 19.20
C GLU A 72 13.43 -17.71 17.67
N LYS A 73 14.62 -17.92 17.10
CA LYS A 73 14.87 -17.79 15.65
C LYS A 73 13.90 -18.59 14.78
N GLN A 74 13.46 -19.74 15.27
CA GLN A 74 12.53 -20.61 14.56
C GLN A 74 11.15 -19.97 14.37
N ASP A 75 10.72 -19.11 15.30
CA ASP A 75 9.39 -18.51 15.27
C ASP A 75 9.34 -17.36 14.26
N LEU A 76 10.48 -16.74 13.93
CA LEU A 76 10.58 -15.70 12.91
C LEU A 76 10.11 -16.18 11.52
N TRP A 77 10.18 -17.48 11.24
CA TRP A 77 9.70 -18.05 9.97
C TRP A 77 8.20 -17.88 9.78
N GLN A 78 7.41 -17.75 10.85
CA GLN A 78 5.97 -17.51 10.73
C GLN A 78 5.68 -16.12 10.15
N ILE A 79 6.56 -15.15 10.41
CA ILE A 79 6.48 -13.79 9.84
C ILE A 79 6.84 -13.83 8.36
N VAL A 80 7.87 -14.60 8.00
CA VAL A 80 8.26 -14.85 6.61
C VAL A 80 7.12 -15.46 5.80
N ASP A 81 6.38 -16.40 6.37
CA ASP A 81 5.25 -17.06 5.69
C ASP A 81 4.01 -16.18 5.57
N ARG A 82 3.85 -15.19 6.45
CA ARG A 82 2.79 -14.17 6.40
C ARG A 82 3.09 -13.04 5.43
N CYS A 83 4.36 -12.77 5.15
CA CYS A 83 4.72 -11.77 4.15
C CYS A 83 4.50 -12.33 2.75
N TYR A 84 3.84 -11.52 1.92
CA TYR A 84 3.53 -11.88 0.55
C TYR A 84 4.13 -10.93 -0.51
N LEU A 85 5.17 -10.18 -0.15
CA LEU A 85 5.98 -9.41 -1.10
C LEU A 85 5.18 -8.38 -1.95
N CYS A 86 4.08 -7.83 -1.44
CA CYS A 86 3.32 -6.82 -2.17
C CYS A 86 3.99 -5.42 -2.25
N ASP A 87 5.14 -5.24 -1.60
CA ASP A 87 5.96 -4.03 -1.56
C ASP A 87 5.33 -2.73 -1.02
N MET A 88 4.06 -2.75 -0.62
CA MET A 88 3.36 -1.56 -0.14
C MET A 88 3.99 -0.95 1.12
N CYS A 89 4.57 -1.77 2.01
CA CYS A 89 5.23 -1.27 3.23
C CYS A 89 6.46 -0.45 2.88
N PHE A 90 7.25 -0.89 1.90
CA PHE A 90 8.40 -0.18 1.39
C PHE A 90 7.98 1.09 0.63
N MET A 91 7.01 0.97 -0.28
CA MET A 91 6.67 2.07 -1.19
C MET A 91 5.88 3.21 -0.54
N THR A 92 5.07 2.94 0.49
CA THR A 92 4.07 3.92 0.95
C THR A 92 4.04 4.18 2.46
N LYS A 93 4.60 3.30 3.29
CA LYS A 93 4.43 3.40 4.76
C LYS A 93 5.74 3.60 5.52
N CYS A 94 6.79 2.88 5.15
CA CYS A 94 8.03 2.85 5.90
C CYS A 94 8.82 4.15 5.70
N PRO A 95 9.10 4.90 6.78
CA PRO A 95 9.88 6.13 6.69
C PRO A 95 11.39 5.83 6.61
N TYR A 96 11.81 4.59 6.85
CA TYR A 96 13.22 4.20 7.01
C TYR A 96 13.81 3.47 5.80
N VAL A 97 13.11 3.52 4.66
CA VAL A 97 13.60 2.98 3.38
C VAL A 97 14.81 3.76 2.87
N PRO A 98 15.67 3.17 2.04
CA PRO A 98 16.81 3.88 1.47
C PRO A 98 16.33 5.11 0.68
N PRO A 99 17.04 6.24 0.73
CA PRO A 99 18.40 6.42 1.23
C PRO A 99 18.52 6.72 2.73
N HIS A 100 17.45 6.52 3.53
CA HIS A 100 17.55 6.62 4.98
C HIS A 100 18.68 5.72 5.53
N PRO A 101 19.48 6.17 6.51
CA PRO A 101 20.61 5.39 7.03
C PRO A 101 20.25 4.01 7.57
N TRP A 102 19.02 3.83 8.06
CA TRP A 102 18.54 2.52 8.54
C TRP A 102 18.24 1.54 7.40
N ASN A 103 18.14 1.98 6.15
CA ASN A 103 18.12 1.13 4.96
C ASN A 103 17.15 -0.07 5.10
N VAL A 104 15.91 0.19 5.50
CA VAL A 104 14.91 -0.86 5.75
C VAL A 104 14.24 -1.25 4.45
N ASP A 105 14.50 -2.48 4.00
CA ASP A 105 13.81 -3.10 2.86
C ASP A 105 13.15 -4.41 3.29
N PHE A 106 12.04 -4.25 4.03
CA PHE A 106 11.30 -5.38 4.60
C PHE A 106 10.90 -6.41 3.54
N PRO A 107 10.31 -6.05 2.38
CA PRO A 107 9.94 -7.04 1.37
C PRO A 107 11.13 -7.83 0.81
N HIS A 108 12.23 -7.18 0.43
CA HIS A 108 13.38 -7.91 -0.10
C HIS A 108 14.08 -8.76 0.97
N LEU A 109 14.06 -8.34 2.23
CA LEU A 109 14.48 -9.19 3.33
C LEU A 109 13.61 -10.44 3.45
N MET A 110 12.29 -10.31 3.30
CA MET A 110 11.38 -11.45 3.28
C MET A 110 11.60 -12.33 2.04
N LEU A 111 11.91 -11.75 0.87
CA LEU A 111 12.31 -12.51 -0.32
C LEU A 111 13.60 -13.31 -0.06
N ARG A 112 14.64 -12.69 0.55
CA ARG A 112 15.87 -13.39 0.94
C ARG A 112 15.56 -14.54 1.91
N ALA A 113 14.74 -14.30 2.92
CA ALA A 113 14.33 -15.32 3.88
C ALA A 113 13.62 -16.49 3.19
N LYS A 114 12.65 -16.20 2.31
CA LYS A 114 11.95 -17.20 1.50
C LYS A 114 12.92 -17.98 0.61
N ALA A 115 13.90 -17.32 -0.01
CA ALA A 115 14.89 -17.97 -0.85
C ALA A 115 15.82 -18.91 -0.06
N VAL A 116 16.27 -18.50 1.13
CA VAL A 116 17.02 -19.38 2.06
C VAL A 116 16.18 -20.59 2.46
N LYS A 117 14.92 -20.36 2.85
CA LYS A 117 13.99 -21.44 3.21
C LYS A 117 13.76 -22.39 2.03
N TYR A 118 13.60 -21.86 0.82
CA TYR A 118 13.41 -22.64 -0.40
C TYR A 118 14.63 -23.49 -0.75
N LYS A 119 15.86 -22.96 -0.66
CA LYS A 119 17.08 -23.76 -0.91
C LYS A 119 17.22 -24.93 0.06
N LYS A 120 16.77 -24.77 1.31
CA LYS A 120 16.86 -25.82 2.34
C LYS A 120 15.76 -26.86 2.25
N GLN A 121 14.53 -26.44 2.01
CA GLN A 121 13.34 -27.28 2.18
C GLN A 121 12.62 -27.57 0.85
N GLY A 122 12.87 -26.75 -0.18
CA GLY A 122 12.07 -26.69 -1.39
C GLY A 122 10.64 -26.21 -1.13
N ALA A 123 9.80 -26.25 -2.17
CA ALA A 123 8.36 -26.03 -2.02
C ALA A 123 7.62 -27.32 -1.68
N SER A 124 6.54 -27.18 -0.90
CA SER A 124 5.55 -28.23 -0.70
C SER A 124 4.92 -28.65 -2.04
N TRP A 125 4.32 -29.84 -2.09
CA TRP A 125 3.62 -30.28 -3.30
C TRP A 125 2.51 -29.30 -3.72
N ARG A 126 1.74 -28.76 -2.75
CA ARG A 126 0.72 -27.73 -2.99
C ARG A 126 1.32 -26.46 -3.59
N ASP A 127 2.41 -25.95 -3.01
CA ASP A 127 3.02 -24.71 -3.50
C ASP A 127 3.64 -24.89 -4.89
N LYS A 128 4.22 -26.07 -5.18
CA LYS A 128 4.65 -26.45 -6.52
C LYS A 128 3.48 -26.45 -7.50
N LEU A 129 2.33 -27.00 -7.12
CA LEU A 129 1.12 -27.01 -7.94
C LEU A 129 0.63 -25.59 -8.23
N LEU A 130 0.44 -24.77 -7.18
CA LEU A 130 -0.09 -23.41 -7.30
C LEU A 130 0.83 -22.45 -8.07
N SER A 131 2.15 -22.60 -7.92
CA SER A 131 3.14 -21.76 -8.62
C SER A 131 3.46 -22.21 -10.04
N SER A 132 3.06 -23.41 -10.46
CA SER A 132 3.31 -23.95 -11.80
C SER A 132 2.19 -23.60 -12.78
N THR A 133 1.86 -22.30 -12.88
CA THR A 133 0.66 -21.81 -13.57
C THR A 133 0.57 -22.25 -15.03
N ASP A 134 1.68 -22.31 -15.76
CA ASP A 134 1.68 -22.73 -17.16
C ASP A 134 1.50 -24.24 -17.34
N ALA A 135 2.16 -25.04 -16.51
CA ALA A 135 1.99 -26.49 -16.56
C ALA A 135 0.55 -26.84 -16.21
N MET A 136 0.01 -26.21 -15.17
CA MET A 136 -1.38 -26.37 -14.75
C MET A 136 -2.36 -25.86 -15.79
N GLY A 137 -2.13 -24.69 -16.37
CA GLY A 137 -2.96 -24.15 -17.45
C GLY A 137 -2.96 -25.05 -18.68
N LYS A 138 -1.80 -25.55 -19.12
CA LYS A 138 -1.71 -26.49 -20.26
C LYS A 138 -2.48 -27.78 -20.01
N LEU A 139 -2.41 -28.33 -18.80
CA LEU A 139 -3.12 -29.56 -18.42
C LEU A 139 -4.63 -29.32 -18.24
N ALA A 140 -5.00 -28.31 -17.47
CA ALA A 140 -6.38 -28.01 -17.09
C ALA A 140 -7.23 -27.47 -18.23
N THR A 141 -6.62 -27.01 -19.34
CA THR A 141 -7.34 -26.55 -20.54
C THR A 141 -7.50 -27.63 -21.63
N ILE A 142 -7.05 -28.86 -21.38
CA ILE A 142 -7.31 -29.99 -22.29
C ILE A 142 -8.83 -30.23 -22.37
N PRO A 143 -9.42 -30.44 -23.56
CA PRO A 143 -10.84 -30.76 -23.69
C PRO A 143 -11.24 -31.91 -22.76
N VAL A 144 -12.45 -31.85 -22.17
CA VAL A 144 -12.94 -32.76 -21.11
C VAL A 144 -12.26 -32.59 -19.74
N VAL A 145 -10.94 -32.40 -19.69
CA VAL A 145 -10.22 -32.11 -18.43
C VAL A 145 -10.72 -30.79 -17.84
N VAL A 146 -10.86 -29.75 -18.66
CA VAL A 146 -11.35 -28.43 -18.22
C VAL A 146 -12.73 -28.49 -17.57
N GLN A 147 -13.64 -29.31 -18.10
CA GLN A 147 -14.99 -29.47 -17.55
C GLN A 147 -14.93 -30.15 -16.18
N THR A 148 -14.10 -31.20 -16.06
CA THR A 148 -13.89 -31.91 -14.80
C THR A 148 -13.22 -31.00 -13.77
N THR A 149 -12.16 -30.29 -14.13
CA THR A 149 -11.45 -29.36 -13.26
C THR A 149 -12.37 -28.26 -12.75
N ASN A 150 -13.13 -27.60 -13.62
CA ASN A 150 -14.08 -26.57 -13.21
C ASN A 150 -15.23 -27.15 -12.37
N ALA A 151 -15.75 -28.34 -12.70
CA ALA A 151 -16.78 -28.98 -11.86
C ALA A 151 -16.27 -29.24 -10.43
N ILE A 152 -15.03 -29.69 -10.29
CA ILE A 152 -14.39 -29.92 -8.98
C ILE A 152 -14.15 -28.60 -8.24
N THR A 153 -13.66 -27.56 -8.91
CA THR A 153 -13.29 -26.29 -8.25
C THR A 153 -14.47 -25.36 -8.00
N GLN A 154 -15.58 -25.48 -8.75
CA GLN A 154 -16.74 -24.61 -8.58
C GLN A 154 -17.80 -25.21 -7.64
N THR A 155 -17.88 -26.54 -7.52
CA THR A 155 -18.89 -27.18 -6.67
C THR A 155 -18.47 -27.15 -5.18
N PRO A 156 -19.29 -26.62 -4.25
CA PRO A 156 -18.92 -26.55 -2.83
C PRO A 156 -18.66 -27.92 -2.18
N ALA A 157 -19.46 -28.94 -2.55
CA ALA A 157 -19.32 -30.29 -2.00
C ALA A 157 -17.99 -30.95 -2.38
N THR A 158 -17.57 -30.82 -3.64
CA THR A 158 -16.27 -31.35 -4.11
C THR A 158 -15.12 -30.56 -3.49
N ARG A 159 -15.21 -29.22 -3.40
CA ARG A 159 -14.20 -28.40 -2.72
C ARG A 159 -13.98 -28.85 -1.27
N ARG A 160 -15.05 -29.12 -0.52
CA ARG A 160 -14.95 -29.65 0.85
C ARG A 160 -14.31 -31.04 0.92
N LEU A 161 -14.54 -31.89 -0.07
CA LEU A 161 -13.94 -33.23 -0.13
C LEU A 161 -12.44 -33.16 -0.42
N PHE A 162 -12.01 -32.29 -1.35
CA PHE A 162 -10.62 -32.20 -1.80
C PHE A 162 -9.77 -31.20 -1.01
N SER A 163 -10.35 -30.31 -0.21
CA SER A 163 -9.62 -29.26 0.53
C SER A 163 -8.57 -29.82 1.47
N LYS A 164 -8.89 -30.87 2.24
CA LYS A 164 -7.96 -31.49 3.19
C LYS A 164 -6.76 -32.16 2.53
N ALA A 165 -6.92 -32.67 1.30
CA ALA A 165 -5.85 -33.34 0.58
C ALA A 165 -4.92 -32.35 -0.15
N ILE A 166 -5.46 -31.22 -0.62
CA ILE A 166 -4.73 -30.25 -1.44
C ILE A 166 -4.20 -29.07 -0.61
N GLY A 167 -4.77 -28.82 0.58
CA GLY A 167 -4.41 -27.69 1.45
C GLY A 167 -4.92 -26.34 0.93
N ILE A 168 -5.96 -26.35 0.10
CA ILE A 168 -6.69 -25.16 -0.37
C ILE A 168 -7.97 -25.03 0.45
N HIS A 169 -8.28 -23.83 0.93
CA HIS A 169 -9.49 -23.62 1.74
C HIS A 169 -10.76 -23.90 0.93
N PRO A 170 -11.73 -24.70 1.43
CA PRO A 170 -12.89 -25.12 0.65
C PRO A 170 -13.84 -23.99 0.27
N GLU A 171 -13.81 -22.88 1.02
CA GLU A 171 -14.65 -21.71 0.73
C GLU A 171 -14.02 -20.76 -0.29
N ARG A 172 -12.74 -20.95 -0.63
CA ARG A 172 -12.07 -20.13 -1.64
C ARG A 172 -12.71 -20.33 -3.01
N GLU A 173 -13.04 -19.22 -3.67
CA GLU A 173 -13.53 -19.20 -5.04
C GLU A 173 -12.34 -19.11 -6.00
N LEU A 174 -11.97 -20.27 -6.57
CA LEU A 174 -10.87 -20.35 -7.53
C LEU A 174 -11.30 -19.87 -8.92
N PRO A 175 -10.38 -19.28 -9.70
CA PRO A 175 -10.66 -18.94 -11.08
C PRO A 175 -10.93 -20.20 -11.91
N GLU A 176 -11.91 -20.11 -12.79
CA GLU A 176 -12.18 -21.17 -13.78
C GLU A 176 -11.09 -21.18 -14.84
N TYR A 177 -10.83 -22.36 -15.40
CA TYR A 177 -10.05 -22.50 -16.63
C TYR A 177 -10.95 -22.37 -17.85
N SER A 178 -10.45 -21.71 -18.89
CA SER A 178 -11.14 -21.57 -20.17
C SER A 178 -10.75 -22.69 -21.13
N ALA A 179 -11.74 -23.34 -21.74
CA ALA A 179 -11.51 -24.29 -22.83
C ALA A 179 -10.91 -23.61 -24.08
N LYS A 180 -11.14 -22.30 -24.26
CA LYS A 180 -10.63 -21.52 -25.40
C LYS A 180 -9.49 -20.61 -24.92
N LYS A 181 -8.27 -21.12 -25.00
CA LYS A 181 -7.06 -20.34 -24.65
C LYS A 181 -6.94 -19.09 -25.51
N PHE A 182 -6.55 -17.96 -24.91
CA PHE A 182 -6.40 -16.69 -25.63
C PHE A 182 -5.44 -16.81 -26.81
N ARG A 183 -4.19 -17.26 -26.59
CA ARG A 183 -3.15 -17.28 -27.65
C ARG A 183 -3.53 -18.13 -28.86
N ALA A 184 -4.33 -19.18 -28.68
CA ALA A 184 -4.80 -20.03 -29.78
C ALA A 184 -5.95 -19.40 -30.59
N HIS A 185 -6.72 -18.48 -29.99
CA HIS A 185 -7.91 -17.88 -30.59
C HIS A 185 -7.76 -16.37 -30.86
N ALA A 186 -6.67 -15.76 -30.42
CA ALA A 186 -6.32 -14.38 -30.68
C ALA A 186 -6.18 -14.12 -32.18
N ARG A 187 -6.59 -12.93 -32.61
CA ARG A 187 -6.50 -12.44 -33.97
C ARG A 187 -5.88 -11.04 -33.92
N PRO A 188 -4.55 -10.93 -33.74
CA PRO A 188 -3.86 -9.65 -33.81
C PRO A 188 -4.00 -9.03 -35.20
N ASP A 189 -4.08 -7.70 -35.26
CA ASP A 189 -4.19 -6.94 -36.51
C ASP A 189 -2.92 -6.13 -36.76
N GLU A 190 -2.10 -6.58 -37.70
CA GLU A 190 -0.85 -5.93 -38.09
C GLU A 190 -1.02 -5.01 -39.31
N ARG A 191 -2.24 -4.85 -39.83
CA ARG A 191 -2.48 -4.11 -41.10
C ARG A 191 -2.37 -2.59 -40.95
N PHE A 192 -2.49 -2.08 -39.73
CA PHE A 192 -2.40 -0.64 -39.48
C PHE A 192 -0.95 -0.14 -39.63
N ALA A 193 -0.78 1.07 -40.14
CA ALA A 193 0.54 1.71 -40.16
C ALA A 193 0.94 2.12 -38.73
N PRO A 194 2.19 1.88 -38.28
CA PRO A 194 2.66 2.36 -36.99
C PRO A 194 2.54 3.89 -36.88
N LYS A 195 2.03 4.39 -35.75
CA LYS A 195 1.86 5.83 -35.48
C LYS A 195 2.70 6.26 -34.25
N PRO A 196 4.04 6.28 -34.33
CA PRO A 196 4.88 6.68 -33.20
C PRO A 196 4.76 8.18 -32.94
N SER A 197 4.85 8.56 -31.66
CA SER A 197 5.05 9.95 -31.23
C SER A 197 6.37 10.10 -30.47
N SER A 198 6.65 11.30 -29.97
CA SER A 198 7.86 11.58 -29.17
C SER A 198 7.98 10.69 -27.93
N ASN A 199 6.85 10.26 -27.34
CA ASN A 199 6.83 9.52 -26.08
C ASN A 199 6.05 8.20 -26.14
N VAL A 200 5.51 7.82 -27.30
CA VAL A 200 4.63 6.64 -27.41
C VAL A 200 5.06 5.77 -28.58
N PRO A 201 5.42 4.50 -28.33
CA PRO A 201 5.66 3.54 -29.39
C PRO A 201 4.40 3.34 -30.24
N GLY A 202 4.56 3.45 -31.56
CA GLY A 202 3.45 3.38 -32.52
C GLY A 202 2.94 1.98 -32.85
N LYS A 203 3.45 0.94 -32.19
CA LYS A 203 3.11 -0.47 -32.40
C LYS A 203 3.22 -1.25 -31.09
N VAL A 204 2.39 -2.29 -30.96
CA VAL A 204 2.20 -3.02 -29.71
C VAL A 204 2.48 -4.52 -29.86
N ALA A 205 3.15 -5.10 -28.88
CA ALA A 205 3.22 -6.54 -28.69
C ALA A 205 2.48 -6.93 -27.42
N ILE A 206 1.64 -7.94 -27.47
CA ILE A 206 0.94 -8.45 -26.28
C ILE A 206 1.69 -9.67 -25.76
N TYR A 207 2.20 -9.56 -24.53
CA TYR A 207 2.55 -10.71 -23.71
C TYR A 207 1.27 -11.13 -22.98
N ALA A 208 0.74 -12.31 -23.33
CA ALA A 208 -0.62 -12.66 -22.93
C ALA A 208 -0.73 -12.88 -21.43
N THR A 209 0.32 -13.38 -20.76
CA THR A 209 0.31 -13.86 -19.37
C THR A 209 -0.40 -15.20 -19.21
N CYS A 210 -0.03 -15.95 -18.17
CA CYS A 210 -0.66 -17.23 -17.86
C CYS A 210 -2.16 -17.08 -17.54
N TYR A 211 -2.53 -16.04 -16.78
CA TYR A 211 -3.90 -15.86 -16.31
C TYR A 211 -4.88 -15.51 -17.44
N VAL A 212 -4.54 -14.53 -18.29
CA VAL A 212 -5.38 -14.21 -19.45
C VAL A 212 -5.41 -15.39 -20.42
N ASN A 213 -4.29 -16.10 -20.60
CA ASN A 213 -4.27 -17.20 -21.55
C ASN A 213 -5.15 -18.39 -21.13
N TYR A 214 -5.16 -18.75 -19.84
CA TYR A 214 -5.82 -19.97 -19.36
C TYR A 214 -7.09 -19.76 -18.56
N ASN A 215 -7.31 -18.59 -17.92
CA ASN A 215 -8.45 -18.35 -17.03
C ASN A 215 -9.44 -17.33 -17.59
N GLU A 216 -8.98 -16.11 -17.89
CA GLU A 216 -9.85 -15.04 -18.43
C GLU A 216 -9.40 -14.51 -19.81
N PRO A 217 -9.48 -15.32 -20.89
CA PRO A 217 -9.13 -14.91 -22.26
C PRO A 217 -9.85 -13.68 -22.79
N GLY A 218 -11.05 -13.39 -22.27
CA GLY A 218 -11.83 -12.21 -22.65
C GLY A 218 -11.04 -10.92 -22.50
N ILE A 219 -10.22 -10.80 -21.45
CA ILE A 219 -9.38 -9.62 -21.19
C ILE A 219 -8.42 -9.34 -22.36
N GLY A 220 -7.77 -10.39 -22.89
CA GLY A 220 -6.86 -10.25 -24.02
C GLY A 220 -7.59 -9.92 -25.31
N HIS A 221 -8.80 -10.46 -25.51
CA HIS A 221 -9.63 -10.12 -26.66
C HIS A 221 -10.14 -8.69 -26.62
N ASP A 222 -10.48 -8.18 -25.43
CA ASP A 222 -10.85 -6.77 -25.24
C ASP A 222 -9.68 -5.85 -25.54
N LEU A 223 -8.47 -6.20 -25.10
CA LEU A 223 -7.26 -5.44 -25.44
C LEU A 223 -7.00 -5.39 -26.95
N LEU A 224 -7.07 -6.54 -27.64
CA LEU A 224 -6.92 -6.59 -29.09
C LEU A 224 -7.94 -5.72 -29.81
N TRP A 225 -9.20 -5.76 -29.35
CA TRP A 225 -10.26 -4.95 -29.91
C TRP A 225 -9.99 -3.45 -29.71
N ILE A 226 -9.63 -3.03 -28.49
CA ILE A 226 -9.33 -1.64 -28.18
C ILE A 226 -8.16 -1.12 -29.03
N LEU A 227 -7.10 -1.91 -29.18
CA LEU A 227 -5.96 -1.53 -30.01
C LEU A 227 -6.35 -1.41 -31.49
N ALA A 228 -7.18 -2.31 -32.00
CA ALA A 228 -7.70 -2.24 -33.36
C ALA A 228 -8.62 -1.02 -33.56
N HIS A 229 -9.47 -0.69 -32.58
CA HIS A 229 -10.29 0.53 -32.59
C HIS A 229 -9.41 1.78 -32.75
N HIS A 230 -8.27 1.81 -32.07
CA HIS A 230 -7.28 2.89 -32.18
C HIS A 230 -6.37 2.79 -33.42
N GLU A 231 -6.56 1.79 -34.28
CA GLU A 231 -5.72 1.53 -35.46
C GLU A 231 -4.24 1.34 -35.10
N ILE A 232 -3.97 0.62 -34.01
CA ILE A 232 -2.62 0.34 -33.53
C ILE A 232 -2.22 -1.05 -34.02
N PRO A 233 -1.14 -1.19 -34.81
CA PRO A 233 -0.69 -2.49 -35.24
C PRO A 233 -0.21 -3.30 -34.03
N VAL A 234 -0.77 -4.50 -33.89
CA VAL A 234 -0.52 -5.38 -32.76
C VAL A 234 -0.07 -6.75 -33.23
N LYS A 235 0.89 -7.35 -32.52
CA LYS A 235 1.23 -8.77 -32.62
C LYS A 235 1.31 -9.44 -31.26
N LEU A 236 1.30 -10.77 -31.23
CA LEU A 236 1.58 -11.51 -29.99
C LEU A 236 3.07 -11.79 -29.85
N VAL A 237 3.56 -11.88 -28.61
CA VAL A 237 4.90 -12.43 -28.37
C VAL A 237 4.94 -13.87 -28.90
N ALA A 238 5.94 -14.19 -29.71
CA ALA A 238 6.02 -15.47 -30.43
C ALA A 238 6.01 -16.67 -29.48
N GLN A 239 6.81 -16.60 -28.41
CA GLN A 239 6.86 -17.60 -27.35
C GLN A 239 6.87 -16.89 -26.00
N GLU A 240 6.10 -17.42 -25.07
CA GLU A 240 6.07 -16.95 -23.68
C GLU A 240 5.79 -18.13 -22.75
N SER A 241 6.38 -18.04 -21.57
CA SER A 241 6.00 -18.77 -20.37
C SER A 241 5.66 -17.77 -19.27
N CYS A 242 5.09 -18.22 -18.15
CA CYS A 242 4.76 -17.40 -16.97
C CYS A 242 5.91 -16.44 -16.60
N CYS A 243 5.55 -15.22 -16.16
CA CYS A 243 6.50 -14.16 -15.83
C CYS A 243 7.44 -14.53 -14.67
N GLY A 244 7.04 -15.47 -13.81
CA GLY A 244 7.82 -15.92 -12.66
C GLY A 244 7.36 -15.36 -11.31
N MET A 245 6.40 -14.45 -11.25
CA MET A 245 5.92 -13.88 -9.97
C MET A 245 5.54 -14.94 -8.92
N PRO A 246 4.76 -16.00 -9.23
CA PRO A 246 4.46 -17.03 -8.23
C PRO A 246 5.69 -17.83 -7.75
N LYS A 247 6.78 -17.84 -8.53
CA LYS A 247 8.06 -18.45 -8.13
C LYS A 247 8.87 -17.51 -7.24
N LEU A 248 8.86 -16.22 -7.56
CA LEU A 248 9.45 -15.16 -6.74
C LEU A 248 8.82 -15.15 -5.33
N GLU A 249 7.49 -15.18 -5.23
CA GLU A 249 6.73 -15.21 -3.97
C GLU A 249 7.04 -16.44 -3.10
N LEU A 250 7.57 -17.53 -3.69
CA LEU A 250 8.03 -18.72 -2.96
C LEU A 250 9.52 -18.68 -2.60
N GLY A 251 10.29 -17.72 -3.12
CA GLY A 251 11.75 -17.70 -3.03
C GLY A 251 12.46 -18.65 -4.00
N ASP A 252 11.78 -19.17 -5.01
CA ASP A 252 12.34 -20.07 -6.04
C ASP A 252 13.07 -19.27 -7.13
N LEU A 253 14.18 -18.63 -6.75
CA LEU A 253 14.92 -17.70 -7.61
C LEU A 253 15.59 -18.38 -8.81
N ASP A 254 15.95 -19.67 -8.70
CA ASP A 254 16.48 -20.43 -9.82
C ASP A 254 15.40 -20.60 -10.92
N SER A 255 14.16 -20.91 -10.53
CA SER A 255 13.05 -21.00 -11.50
C SER A 255 12.68 -19.63 -12.07
N VAL A 256 12.81 -18.55 -11.29
CA VAL A 256 12.67 -17.18 -11.81
C VAL A 256 13.71 -16.92 -12.90
N ALA A 257 14.98 -17.28 -12.66
CA ALA A 257 16.05 -17.15 -13.66
C ALA A 257 15.76 -17.98 -14.92
N ALA A 258 15.33 -19.24 -14.78
CA ALA A 258 15.00 -20.08 -15.91
C ALA A 258 13.82 -19.53 -16.75
N LEU A 259 12.79 -18.98 -16.10
CA LEU A 259 11.66 -18.33 -16.79
C LEU A 259 12.08 -17.02 -17.46
N LYS A 260 12.97 -16.25 -16.82
CA LYS A 260 13.59 -15.06 -17.39
C LYS A 260 14.36 -15.43 -18.66
N ASP A 261 15.19 -16.47 -18.63
CA ASP A 261 16.02 -16.88 -19.78
C ASP A 261 15.20 -17.42 -20.94
N HIS A 262 14.01 -17.96 -20.66
CA HIS A 262 13.05 -18.34 -21.70
C HIS A 262 12.33 -17.13 -22.32
N ASN A 263 11.92 -16.16 -21.49
CA ASN A 263 11.05 -15.06 -21.93
C ASN A 263 11.81 -13.87 -22.52
N ILE A 264 12.88 -13.41 -21.86
CA ILE A 264 13.59 -12.17 -22.20
C ILE A 264 14.11 -12.15 -23.65
N PRO A 265 14.66 -13.24 -24.24
CA PRO A 265 15.13 -13.19 -25.63
C PRO A 265 14.04 -12.78 -26.64
N HIS A 266 12.81 -13.25 -26.43
CA HIS A 266 11.67 -12.92 -27.29
C HIS A 266 11.16 -11.50 -27.04
N LEU A 267 11.12 -11.06 -25.79
CA LEU A 267 10.70 -9.71 -25.42
C LEU A 267 11.72 -8.65 -25.87
N ALA A 268 13.01 -8.91 -25.69
CA ALA A 268 14.09 -8.00 -26.08
C ALA A 268 14.18 -7.85 -27.60
N ALA A 269 13.83 -8.88 -28.38
CA ALA A 269 13.70 -8.73 -29.83
C ALA A 269 12.61 -7.70 -30.21
N LEU A 270 11.47 -7.73 -29.52
CA LEU A 270 10.37 -6.79 -29.73
C LEU A 270 10.72 -5.38 -29.26
N ALA A 271 11.39 -5.26 -28.12
CA ALA A 271 11.86 -3.98 -27.61
C ALA A 271 12.84 -3.32 -28.59
N ARG A 272 13.81 -4.07 -29.16
CA ARG A 272 14.72 -3.57 -30.21
C ARG A 272 14.00 -3.13 -31.48
N GLU A 273 12.91 -3.82 -31.82
CA GLU A 273 12.07 -3.42 -32.94
C GLU A 273 11.24 -2.16 -32.64
N GLY A 274 11.22 -1.67 -31.40
CA GLY A 274 10.47 -0.46 -31.00
C GLY A 274 8.99 -0.71 -30.70
N TYR A 275 8.64 -1.91 -30.21
CA TYR A 275 7.29 -2.22 -29.72
C TYR A 275 7.11 -1.75 -28.28
N ALA A 276 5.93 -1.21 -27.96
CA ALA A 276 5.43 -1.24 -26.59
C ALA A 276 4.94 -2.66 -26.28
N ILE A 277 5.41 -3.25 -25.19
CA ILE A 277 5.02 -4.59 -24.75
C ILE A 277 3.96 -4.43 -23.65
N LEU A 278 2.74 -4.88 -23.92
CA LEU A 278 1.61 -4.76 -22.99
C LEU A 278 1.33 -6.06 -22.25
N THR A 279 1.00 -5.93 -20.97
CA THR A 279 0.55 -7.03 -20.09
C THR A 279 -0.69 -6.62 -19.31
N ALA A 280 -1.81 -7.34 -19.48
CA ALA A 280 -3.06 -7.00 -18.79
C ALA A 280 -3.16 -7.54 -17.35
N VAL A 281 -2.03 -7.89 -16.73
CA VAL A 281 -1.96 -8.37 -15.34
C VAL A 281 -0.86 -7.59 -14.63
N PRO A 282 -1.19 -6.76 -13.62
CA PRO A 282 -0.22 -5.87 -12.98
C PRO A 282 1.00 -6.57 -12.39
N SER A 283 0.86 -7.80 -11.86
CA SER A 283 1.99 -8.58 -11.35
C SER A 283 3.00 -8.91 -12.43
N CYS A 284 2.55 -9.18 -13.66
CA CYS A 284 3.45 -9.47 -14.78
C CYS A 284 4.18 -8.20 -15.22
N THR A 285 3.49 -7.07 -15.24
CA THR A 285 4.09 -5.76 -15.53
C THR A 285 5.17 -5.42 -14.49
N LEU A 286 4.85 -5.54 -13.20
CA LEU A 286 5.78 -5.33 -12.09
C LEU A 286 7.01 -6.24 -12.19
N MET A 287 6.80 -7.52 -12.50
CA MET A 287 7.89 -8.50 -12.65
C MET A 287 8.94 -8.03 -13.67
N TYR A 288 8.51 -7.58 -14.85
CA TYR A 288 9.42 -7.15 -15.90
C TYR A 288 9.95 -5.72 -15.68
N LYS A 289 9.13 -4.79 -15.16
CA LYS A 289 9.55 -3.39 -14.96
C LYS A 289 10.46 -3.19 -13.76
N GLN A 290 10.37 -4.03 -12.71
CA GLN A 290 11.08 -3.79 -11.45
C GLN A 290 11.79 -5.04 -10.92
N GLU A 291 11.10 -6.16 -10.72
CA GLU A 291 11.69 -7.32 -10.01
C GLU A 291 12.86 -7.96 -10.77
N LEU A 292 12.71 -8.22 -12.08
CA LEU A 292 13.80 -8.76 -12.88
C LEU A 292 14.98 -7.79 -13.00
N PRO A 293 14.80 -6.48 -13.27
CA PRO A 293 15.90 -5.52 -13.20
C PRO A 293 16.65 -5.51 -11.87
N LEU A 294 15.96 -5.71 -10.74
CA LEU A 294 16.60 -5.79 -9.42
C LEU A 294 17.38 -7.08 -9.22
N LEU A 295 16.91 -8.22 -9.76
CA LEU A 295 17.60 -9.51 -9.69
C LEU A 295 18.73 -9.67 -10.71
N PHE A 296 18.68 -8.92 -11.82
CA PHE A 296 19.60 -9.03 -12.96
C PHE A 296 20.03 -7.62 -13.45
N PRO A 297 20.62 -6.78 -12.59
CA PRO A 297 20.91 -5.37 -12.91
C PRO A 297 21.89 -5.19 -14.07
N GLU A 298 22.77 -6.17 -14.30
CA GLU A 298 23.80 -6.14 -15.34
C GLU A 298 23.33 -6.73 -16.69
N ASP A 299 22.09 -7.23 -16.77
CA ASP A 299 21.54 -7.78 -18.01
C ASP A 299 20.85 -6.69 -18.84
N GLU A 300 21.54 -6.20 -19.86
CA GLU A 300 21.03 -5.16 -20.77
C GLU A 300 19.70 -5.55 -21.43
N ALA A 301 19.47 -6.83 -21.72
CA ALA A 301 18.22 -7.29 -22.33
C ALA A 301 17.06 -7.22 -21.33
N VAL A 302 17.32 -7.45 -20.04
CA VAL A 302 16.33 -7.23 -18.97
C VAL A 302 15.97 -5.75 -18.87
N SER A 303 16.97 -4.85 -18.82
CA SER A 303 16.73 -3.40 -18.77
C SER A 303 15.92 -2.93 -19.98
N MET A 304 16.29 -3.37 -21.18
CA MET A 304 15.59 -3.01 -22.42
C MET A 304 14.13 -3.48 -22.43
N VAL A 305 13.86 -4.67 -21.90
CA VAL A 305 12.48 -5.17 -21.76
C VAL A 305 11.71 -4.35 -20.73
N ALA A 306 12.34 -3.97 -19.62
CA ALA A 306 11.71 -3.12 -18.61
C ALA A 306 11.27 -1.76 -19.20
N ASP A 307 12.12 -1.12 -19.99
CA ASP A 307 11.84 0.16 -20.66
C ASP A 307 10.71 0.06 -21.70
N ALA A 308 10.59 -1.10 -22.34
CA ALA A 308 9.56 -1.37 -23.33
C ALA A 308 8.26 -1.93 -22.75
N MET A 309 8.18 -2.18 -21.43
CA MET A 309 7.04 -2.82 -20.78
C MET A 309 6.05 -1.79 -20.23
N PHE A 310 4.77 -1.95 -20.58
CA PHE A 310 3.70 -1.05 -20.16
C PHE A 310 2.51 -1.81 -19.59
N ASP A 311 1.86 -1.16 -18.62
CA ASP A 311 0.47 -1.45 -18.32
C ASP A 311 -0.43 -0.91 -19.46
N PRO A 312 -1.55 -1.59 -19.82
CA PRO A 312 -2.42 -1.12 -20.89
C PRO A 312 -2.95 0.31 -20.69
N PHE A 313 -3.32 0.69 -19.46
CA PHE A 313 -3.86 2.03 -19.19
C PHE A 313 -2.77 3.08 -19.08
N GLU A 314 -1.54 2.71 -18.71
CA GLU A 314 -0.36 3.56 -18.88
C GLU A 314 -0.19 3.92 -20.36
N TYR A 315 -0.18 2.93 -21.25
CA TYR A 315 -0.03 3.15 -22.68
C TYR A 315 -1.18 3.97 -23.29
N LEU A 316 -2.44 3.67 -22.95
CA LEU A 316 -3.61 4.40 -23.44
C LEU A 316 -3.62 5.86 -22.95
N MET A 317 -3.24 6.13 -21.71
CA MET A 317 -3.14 7.51 -21.20
C MET A 317 -1.98 8.28 -21.83
N LEU A 318 -0.91 7.60 -22.25
CA LEU A 318 0.13 8.24 -23.05
C LEU A 318 -0.40 8.62 -24.44
N LEU A 319 -1.17 7.75 -25.11
CA LEU A 319 -1.86 8.12 -26.36
C LEU A 319 -2.78 9.33 -26.16
N HIS A 320 -3.51 9.37 -25.04
CA HIS A 320 -4.38 10.51 -24.73
C HIS A 320 -3.59 11.82 -24.60
N ARG A 321 -2.46 11.78 -23.88
CA ARG A 321 -1.58 12.94 -23.70
C ARG A 321 -1.05 13.47 -25.04
N GLU A 322 -0.80 12.59 -26.00
CA GLU A 322 -0.33 12.94 -27.35
C GLU A 322 -1.46 13.23 -28.34
N GLY A 323 -2.73 13.25 -27.89
CA GLY A 323 -3.89 13.50 -28.75
C GLY A 323 -4.22 12.38 -29.74
N LEU A 324 -3.71 11.16 -29.49
CA LEU A 324 -3.86 9.99 -30.36
C LEU A 324 -4.95 9.01 -29.88
N LEU A 325 -5.41 9.13 -28.63
CA LEU A 325 -6.52 8.33 -28.12
C LEU A 325 -7.83 8.75 -28.80
N LYS A 326 -8.60 7.79 -29.32
CA LYS A 326 -9.95 8.06 -29.82
C LYS A 326 -10.87 8.18 -28.60
N THR A 327 -11.62 9.27 -28.49
CA THR A 327 -12.56 9.52 -27.38
C THR A 327 -14.01 9.49 -27.84
N ASP A 328 -14.28 8.72 -28.90
CA ASP A 328 -15.57 8.50 -29.54
C ASP A 328 -16.46 7.51 -28.78
N PHE A 329 -16.51 7.66 -27.45
CA PHE A 329 -17.32 6.85 -26.55
C PHE A 329 -18.82 6.96 -26.90
N GLN A 330 -19.47 5.82 -27.07
CA GLN A 330 -20.88 5.69 -27.44
C GLN A 330 -21.80 5.43 -26.24
N HIS A 331 -21.25 4.87 -25.15
CA HIS A 331 -22.02 4.45 -23.99
C HIS A 331 -21.39 4.94 -22.68
N ALA A 332 -22.24 5.46 -21.79
CA ALA A 332 -21.88 5.69 -20.40
C ALA A 332 -21.75 4.35 -19.65
N LEU A 333 -20.91 4.31 -18.62
CA LEU A 333 -20.75 3.13 -17.75
C LEU A 333 -21.57 3.22 -16.46
N GLY A 334 -22.23 4.33 -16.19
CA GLY A 334 -22.92 4.54 -14.91
C GLY A 334 -21.92 4.62 -13.75
N LYS A 335 -22.22 3.94 -12.64
CA LYS A 335 -21.38 3.90 -11.45
C LYS A 335 -20.42 2.71 -11.48
N VAL A 336 -19.13 2.98 -11.37
CA VAL A 336 -18.09 1.94 -11.29
C VAL A 336 -17.33 2.08 -9.98
N ALA A 337 -17.39 1.06 -9.14
CA ALA A 337 -16.44 0.91 -8.04
C ALA A 337 -15.18 0.22 -8.57
N TYR A 338 -14.06 0.94 -8.54
CA TYR A 338 -12.79 0.51 -9.10
C TYR A 338 -11.73 0.36 -8.00
N HIS A 339 -11.22 -0.86 -7.84
CA HIS A 339 -10.14 -1.17 -6.92
C HIS A 339 -8.78 -1.09 -7.61
N ILE A 340 -7.83 -0.38 -6.99
CA ILE A 340 -6.45 -0.24 -7.48
C ILE A 340 -5.56 -1.30 -6.80
N PRO A 341 -5.09 -2.32 -7.52
CA PRO A 341 -4.33 -3.42 -6.93
C PRO A 341 -2.90 -3.01 -6.52
N CYS A 342 -2.36 -3.68 -5.48
CA CYS A 342 -1.03 -3.38 -4.92
C CYS A 342 0.08 -3.36 -5.98
N HIS A 343 0.17 -4.38 -6.84
CA HIS A 343 1.21 -4.44 -7.87
C HIS A 343 1.10 -3.36 -8.95
N LEU A 344 -0.07 -2.71 -9.12
CA LEU A 344 -0.17 -1.51 -9.96
C LEU A 344 0.33 -0.28 -9.21
N ARG A 345 0.04 -0.17 -7.91
CA ARG A 345 0.47 0.95 -7.05
C ARG A 345 1.98 1.00 -6.87
N VAL A 346 2.63 -0.15 -6.68
CA VAL A 346 4.10 -0.27 -6.55
C VAL A 346 4.83 0.25 -7.79
N GLN A 347 4.22 0.12 -8.96
CA GLN A 347 4.78 0.66 -10.21
C GLN A 347 4.78 2.19 -10.27
N ASN A 348 4.15 2.89 -9.32
CA ASN A 348 4.10 4.34 -9.20
C ASN A 348 3.62 5.06 -10.48
N LEU A 349 2.69 4.43 -11.21
CA LEU A 349 2.14 4.96 -12.47
C LEU A 349 1.01 5.97 -12.25
N GLY A 350 0.62 6.24 -11.00
CA GLY A 350 -0.59 7.01 -10.68
C GLY A 350 -1.86 6.20 -10.94
N LYS A 351 -2.98 6.88 -11.19
CA LYS A 351 -4.32 6.27 -11.31
C LYS A 351 -4.79 6.17 -12.76
N LYS A 352 -3.92 5.71 -13.67
CA LYS A 352 -4.17 5.78 -15.13
C LYS A 352 -5.46 5.12 -15.56
N THR A 353 -5.82 3.97 -14.99
CA THR A 353 -7.08 3.29 -15.27
C THR A 353 -8.30 4.13 -14.89
N ARG A 354 -8.33 4.67 -13.66
CA ARG A 354 -9.38 5.59 -13.21
C ARG A 354 -9.47 6.81 -14.13
N ASP A 355 -8.33 7.44 -14.41
CA ASP A 355 -8.26 8.69 -15.19
C ASP A 355 -8.82 8.47 -16.59
N LEU A 356 -8.49 7.34 -17.24
CA LEU A 356 -9.01 6.99 -18.55
C LEU A 356 -10.53 6.73 -18.51
N LEU A 357 -11.00 5.97 -17.53
CA LEU A 357 -12.44 5.68 -17.39
C LEU A 357 -13.27 6.93 -17.09
N GLN A 358 -12.70 7.92 -16.39
CA GLN A 358 -13.34 9.22 -16.14
C GLN A 358 -13.49 10.09 -17.39
N LEU A 359 -12.79 9.79 -18.49
CA LEU A 359 -13.00 10.47 -19.77
C LEU A 359 -14.34 10.07 -20.42
N ILE A 360 -14.95 8.97 -19.99
CA ILE A 360 -16.19 8.44 -20.57
C ILE A 360 -17.38 9.24 -20.04
N PRO A 361 -18.14 9.96 -20.89
CA PRO A 361 -19.26 10.77 -20.43
C PRO A 361 -20.31 9.97 -19.67
N GLY A 362 -20.86 10.54 -18.60
CA GLY A 362 -21.90 9.90 -17.78
C GLY A 362 -21.39 8.74 -16.91
N THR A 363 -20.08 8.68 -16.65
CA THR A 363 -19.46 7.66 -15.80
C THR A 363 -18.97 8.26 -14.49
N GLU A 364 -19.36 7.63 -13.38
CA GLU A 364 -18.91 7.95 -12.02
C GLU A 364 -17.97 6.85 -11.54
N ILE A 365 -16.76 7.20 -11.09
CA ILE A 365 -15.76 6.24 -10.62
C ILE A 365 -15.47 6.45 -9.14
N THR A 366 -15.88 5.51 -8.29
CA THR A 366 -15.44 5.42 -6.89
C THR A 366 -14.17 4.57 -6.84
N THR A 367 -13.11 5.08 -6.21
CA THR A 367 -11.81 4.38 -6.17
C THR A 367 -11.56 3.79 -4.79
N VAL A 368 -11.16 2.51 -4.73
CA VAL A 368 -10.75 1.83 -3.49
C VAL A 368 -9.28 1.42 -3.56
N GLU A 369 -8.47 1.90 -2.61
CA GLU A 369 -7.00 1.78 -2.58
C GLU A 369 -6.48 1.04 -1.35
N ARG A 370 -7.04 -0.13 -1.06
CA ARG A 370 -6.57 -1.02 0.02
C ARG A 370 -6.33 -2.44 -0.45
N CYS A 371 -5.57 -3.21 0.33
CA CYS A 371 -5.28 -4.60 0.01
C CYS A 371 -6.60 -5.40 -0.02
N SER A 372 -6.89 -6.05 -1.14
CA SER A 372 -8.04 -6.95 -1.24
C SER A 372 -7.86 -8.25 -0.47
N GLY A 373 -6.64 -8.56 0.00
CA GLY A 373 -6.32 -9.77 0.78
C GLY A 373 -6.07 -11.02 -0.07
N HIS A 374 -6.12 -10.96 -1.41
CA HIS A 374 -6.09 -12.19 -2.23
C HIS A 374 -4.68 -12.82 -2.33
N ASP A 375 -3.69 -11.96 -2.57
CA ASP A 375 -2.28 -12.29 -2.76
C ASP A 375 -2.01 -13.57 -3.58
N GLY A 376 -2.53 -13.65 -4.80
CA GLY A 376 -2.26 -14.74 -5.75
C GLY A 376 -2.52 -16.16 -5.21
N THR A 377 -1.52 -16.73 -4.53
CA THR A 377 -1.54 -18.06 -3.92
C THR A 377 -1.70 -18.07 -2.40
N TRP A 378 -1.31 -17.02 -1.66
CA TRP A 378 -1.31 -17.02 -0.19
C TRP A 378 -2.72 -17.12 0.38
N GLY A 379 -3.65 -16.25 -0.05
CA GLY A 379 -5.04 -16.27 0.43
C GLY A 379 -5.82 -17.54 0.04
N VAL A 380 -5.31 -18.33 -0.91
CA VAL A 380 -5.93 -19.59 -1.33
C VAL A 380 -5.65 -20.72 -0.31
N LYS A 381 -4.54 -20.63 0.43
CA LYS A 381 -4.10 -21.65 1.38
C LYS A 381 -5.03 -21.71 2.59
N GLN A 382 -5.20 -22.92 3.13
CA GLN A 382 -6.11 -23.17 4.24
C GLN A 382 -5.77 -22.31 5.47
N GLU A 383 -4.48 -22.19 5.78
CA GLU A 383 -3.96 -21.47 6.95
C GLU A 383 -4.09 -19.94 6.87
N PHE A 384 -4.30 -19.37 5.68
CA PHE A 384 -4.33 -17.92 5.46
C PHE A 384 -5.66 -17.41 4.91
N PHE A 385 -6.63 -18.29 4.70
CA PHE A 385 -7.92 -17.92 4.14
C PHE A 385 -8.68 -16.91 5.00
N ASP A 386 -8.76 -17.15 6.30
CA ASP A 386 -9.48 -16.26 7.22
C ASP A 386 -8.81 -14.89 7.33
N ASP A 387 -7.48 -14.86 7.41
CA ASP A 387 -6.71 -13.61 7.39
C ASP A 387 -6.91 -12.85 6.07
N SER A 388 -6.92 -13.56 4.94
CA SER A 388 -7.19 -12.99 3.62
C SER A 388 -8.58 -12.34 3.56
N MET A 389 -9.61 -13.03 4.07
CA MET A 389 -10.97 -12.46 4.16
C MET A 389 -11.00 -11.25 5.09
N LYS A 390 -10.37 -11.33 6.27
CA LYS A 390 -10.31 -10.25 7.26
C LYS A 390 -9.63 -9.00 6.72
N ILE A 391 -8.48 -9.14 6.05
CA ILE A 391 -7.78 -8.02 5.40
C ILE A 391 -8.67 -7.36 4.34
N GLY A 392 -9.39 -8.15 3.55
CA GLY A 392 -10.22 -7.65 2.46
C GLY A 392 -11.54 -7.00 2.90
N GLN A 393 -12.01 -7.21 4.13
CA GLN A 393 -13.31 -6.69 4.61
C GLN A 393 -13.55 -5.20 4.35
N PRO A 394 -12.61 -4.28 4.64
CA PRO A 394 -12.81 -2.86 4.34
C PRO A 394 -13.00 -2.61 2.84
N VAL A 395 -12.26 -3.31 1.99
CA VAL A 395 -12.40 -3.22 0.52
C VAL A 395 -13.75 -3.76 0.08
N PHE A 396 -14.20 -4.90 0.60
CA PHE A 396 -15.49 -5.49 0.21
C PHE A 396 -16.65 -4.56 0.52
N ARG A 397 -16.62 -3.93 1.70
CA ARG A 397 -17.61 -2.94 2.11
C ARG A 397 -17.58 -1.70 1.21
N GLN A 398 -16.42 -1.05 1.06
CA GLN A 398 -16.27 0.17 0.25
C GLN A 398 -16.65 -0.04 -1.22
N MET A 399 -16.33 -1.21 -1.78
CA MET A 399 -16.70 -1.55 -3.16
C MET A 399 -18.21 -1.74 -3.36
N GLY A 400 -19.00 -1.88 -2.28
CA GLY A 400 -20.46 -2.01 -2.32
C GLY A 400 -21.23 -0.77 -1.89
N GLU A 401 -20.62 0.17 -1.18
CA GLU A 401 -21.28 1.33 -0.55
C GLU A 401 -22.02 2.24 -1.54
N ALA A 402 -21.44 2.47 -2.73
CA ALA A 402 -22.00 3.36 -3.74
C ALA A 402 -23.09 2.72 -4.63
N GLU A 403 -23.50 1.49 -4.34
CA GLU A 403 -24.39 0.66 -5.17
C GLU A 403 -23.98 0.69 -6.66
N PRO A 404 -22.73 0.29 -6.99
CA PRO A 404 -22.20 0.46 -8.33
C PRO A 404 -22.84 -0.51 -9.32
N ASP A 405 -22.99 -0.07 -10.57
CA ASP A 405 -23.38 -0.94 -11.69
C ASP A 405 -22.30 -2.01 -11.95
N TYR A 406 -21.03 -1.62 -11.80
CA TYR A 406 -19.86 -2.47 -12.03
C TYR A 406 -18.84 -2.39 -10.91
N ILE A 407 -18.27 -3.55 -10.56
CA ILE A 407 -17.02 -3.62 -9.81
C ILE A 407 -15.86 -3.96 -10.76
N SER A 408 -14.72 -3.30 -10.56
CA SER A 408 -13.57 -3.44 -11.45
C SER A 408 -12.23 -3.39 -10.74
N SER A 409 -11.20 -4.00 -11.33
CA SER A 409 -9.80 -3.94 -10.90
C SER A 409 -8.91 -4.51 -12.00
N ASP A 410 -7.73 -3.89 -12.24
CA ASP A 410 -6.75 -4.40 -13.22
C ASP A 410 -6.20 -5.77 -12.83
N CYS A 411 -6.26 -6.11 -11.53
CA CYS A 411 -6.04 -7.48 -11.08
C CYS A 411 -7.38 -8.22 -11.07
N ALA A 412 -7.60 -9.07 -12.08
CA ALA A 412 -8.81 -9.89 -12.19
C ALA A 412 -8.97 -10.91 -11.04
N ILE A 413 -7.86 -11.31 -10.41
CA ILE A 413 -7.87 -12.18 -9.22
C ILE A 413 -8.39 -11.40 -8.01
N ALA A 414 -7.90 -10.17 -7.80
CA ALA A 414 -8.42 -9.28 -6.76
C ALA A 414 -9.91 -8.99 -6.97
N ALA A 415 -10.33 -8.67 -8.19
CA ALA A 415 -11.74 -8.42 -8.51
C ALA A 415 -12.66 -9.60 -8.13
N ARG A 416 -12.22 -10.84 -8.39
CA ARG A 416 -12.96 -12.05 -7.99
C ARG A 416 -13.01 -12.21 -6.48
N HIS A 417 -11.90 -11.97 -5.79
CA HIS A 417 -11.89 -12.05 -4.34
C HIS A 417 -12.79 -11.00 -3.69
N ILE A 418 -12.79 -9.77 -4.23
CA ILE A 418 -13.69 -8.69 -3.82
C ILE A 418 -15.14 -9.13 -4.01
N GLN A 419 -15.48 -9.65 -5.19
CA GLN A 419 -16.83 -10.17 -5.46
C GLN A 419 -17.23 -11.33 -4.54
N GLN A 420 -16.28 -12.18 -4.13
CA GLN A 420 -16.50 -13.23 -3.14
C GLN A 420 -16.85 -12.65 -1.77
N GLY A 421 -16.15 -11.59 -1.34
CA GLY A 421 -16.31 -10.96 -0.03
C GLY A 421 -17.54 -10.06 0.10
N MET A 422 -18.01 -9.49 -1.00
CA MET A 422 -19.19 -8.58 -1.04
C MET A 422 -20.55 -9.27 -0.86
N LYS A 423 -20.63 -10.60 -0.72
CA LYS A 423 -21.89 -11.35 -0.80
C LYS A 423 -23.03 -10.73 0.03
N PRO A 424 -24.26 -10.65 -0.52
CA PRO A 424 -24.73 -11.26 -1.77
C PRO A 424 -24.29 -10.53 -3.05
N ARG A 425 -24.08 -11.28 -4.14
CA ARG A 425 -23.58 -10.76 -5.44
C ARG A 425 -24.66 -9.98 -6.18
N GLN A 426 -24.79 -8.69 -5.89
CA GLN A 426 -25.69 -7.81 -6.63
C GLN A 426 -25.00 -7.11 -7.81
N THR A 427 -23.67 -7.00 -7.80
CA THR A 427 -22.89 -6.21 -8.75
C THR A 427 -22.10 -7.07 -9.74
N VAL A 428 -21.99 -6.58 -10.99
CA VAL A 428 -21.33 -7.29 -12.09
C VAL A 428 -19.82 -6.98 -12.08
N LYS A 429 -18.99 -8.02 -12.15
CA LYS A 429 -17.53 -7.91 -12.22
C LYS A 429 -17.07 -7.80 -13.67
N HIS A 430 -16.45 -6.67 -14.04
CA HIS A 430 -15.78 -6.51 -15.33
C HIS A 430 -14.35 -6.00 -15.17
N HIS A 431 -13.45 -6.46 -16.04
CA HIS A 431 -12.10 -5.90 -16.13
C HIS A 431 -12.18 -4.47 -16.72
N PRO A 432 -11.30 -3.54 -16.34
CA PRO A 432 -11.34 -2.18 -16.89
C PRO A 432 -11.26 -2.13 -18.44
N LEU A 433 -10.51 -3.04 -19.07
CA LEU A 433 -10.48 -3.18 -20.54
C LEU A 433 -11.85 -3.57 -21.12
N THR A 434 -12.60 -4.44 -20.43
CA THR A 434 -13.96 -4.79 -20.85
C THR A 434 -14.88 -3.58 -20.75
N LEU A 435 -14.79 -2.81 -19.66
CA LEU A 435 -15.56 -1.57 -19.49
C LEU A 435 -15.24 -0.55 -20.59
N LEU A 436 -13.96 -0.33 -20.89
CA LEU A 436 -13.54 0.57 -21.95
C LEU A 436 -14.08 0.14 -23.33
N ARG A 437 -14.04 -1.16 -23.64
CA ARG A 437 -14.63 -1.72 -24.87
C ARG A 437 -16.14 -1.48 -24.94
N MET A 438 -16.85 -1.70 -23.84
CA MET A 438 -18.29 -1.42 -23.76
C MET A 438 -18.59 0.05 -24.03
N ALA A 439 -17.79 0.96 -23.48
CA ALA A 439 -17.94 2.40 -23.69
C ALA A 439 -17.78 2.81 -25.17
N TYR A 440 -16.96 2.12 -25.95
CA TYR A 440 -16.81 2.38 -27.40
C TYR A 440 -17.95 1.83 -28.28
N GLY A 441 -18.97 1.16 -27.72
CA GLY A 441 -20.20 0.83 -28.45
C GLY A 441 -20.40 -0.65 -28.84
N GLU A 442 -19.58 -1.59 -28.34
CA GLU A 442 -19.80 -3.01 -28.62
C GLU A 442 -20.71 -3.65 -27.56
N SER A 443 -22.01 -3.59 -27.82
CA SER A 443 -23.10 -4.00 -26.93
C SER A 443 -23.40 -5.51 -26.93
N GLN A 444 -22.42 -6.38 -26.74
CA GLN A 444 -22.68 -7.80 -26.44
C GLN A 444 -22.37 -8.18 -24.99
N MET A 445 -23.03 -7.52 -24.04
CA MET A 445 -23.41 -8.06 -22.74
C MET A 445 -24.55 -7.19 -22.18
N ARG A 446 -25.71 -7.79 -21.90
CA ARG A 446 -27.01 -7.11 -21.66
C ARG A 446 -26.94 -6.04 -20.54
N PRO A 447 -27.50 -4.83 -20.72
CA PRO A 447 -27.80 -3.93 -19.61
C PRO A 447 -29.01 -4.43 -18.81
N ILE A 448 -28.93 -4.33 -17.47
CA ILE A 448 -30.04 -4.53 -16.53
C ILE A 448 -30.83 -3.21 -16.44
N PRO A 449 -32.17 -3.21 -16.31
CA PRO A 449 -32.96 -1.97 -16.27
C PRO A 449 -32.78 -1.24 -14.94
N ALA A 450 -32.59 0.09 -15.00
CA ALA A 450 -32.57 0.99 -13.86
C ALA A 450 -33.89 0.97 -13.08
N GLN A 451 -33.82 0.89 -11.75
CA GLN A 451 -34.93 1.21 -10.84
C GLN A 451 -34.61 2.46 -10.03
N SER A 452 -35.62 3.32 -9.93
CA SER A 452 -35.61 4.65 -9.32
C SER A 452 -35.53 4.63 -7.79
N VAL A 453 -34.76 5.54 -7.20
CA VAL A 453 -34.80 5.84 -5.76
C VAL A 453 -35.09 7.33 -5.54
N SER A 454 -36.04 7.62 -4.63
CA SER A 454 -36.54 8.95 -4.29
C SER A 454 -35.72 9.65 -3.20
N ALA A 455 -35.69 10.99 -3.25
CA ALA A 455 -35.02 11.88 -2.31
C ALA A 455 -35.93 12.34 -1.14
N THR A 456 -35.30 12.63 0.02
CA THR A 456 -35.66 13.56 1.15
C THR A 456 -34.80 13.14 2.37
N ASP A 457 -34.25 13.96 3.27
CA ASP A 457 -34.43 15.36 3.67
C ASP A 457 -33.21 15.88 4.46
N SER A 458 -33.11 17.22 4.52
CA SER A 458 -32.13 18.08 5.22
C SER A 458 -32.36 18.25 6.73
N ILE A 459 -31.30 18.47 7.53
CA ILE A 459 -31.37 19.11 8.86
C ILE A 459 -30.21 20.11 9.08
N ILE A 460 -30.57 21.27 9.63
CA ILE A 460 -29.73 22.43 9.99
C ILE A 460 -29.19 22.27 11.43
N HIS A 461 -27.95 22.69 11.69
CA HIS A 461 -27.51 23.04 13.06
C HIS A 461 -26.65 24.31 13.14
N THR A 462 -26.91 25.07 14.20
CA THR A 462 -26.47 26.42 14.56
C THR A 462 -25.08 26.50 15.21
N GLN A 463 -24.36 27.60 14.95
CA GLN A 463 -23.01 27.91 15.42
C GLN A 463 -22.93 28.45 16.87
N GLY A 464 -21.90 28.01 17.60
CA GLY A 464 -21.34 28.66 18.79
C GLY A 464 -19.82 28.79 18.60
N ASN A 465 -19.25 29.94 18.96
CA ASN A 465 -17.87 30.32 18.64
C ASN A 465 -16.89 29.72 19.67
N THR A 466 -16.24 28.62 19.30
CA THR A 466 -15.07 28.00 19.96
C THR A 466 -13.85 28.17 19.06
N MET A 467 -12.63 28.28 19.61
CA MET A 467 -11.41 28.25 18.78
C MET A 467 -11.46 27.07 17.80
N SER A 468 -11.10 27.36 16.54
CA SER A 468 -11.55 26.55 15.41
C SER A 468 -10.90 25.17 15.44
N LYS A 469 -11.64 24.17 15.90
CA LYS A 469 -11.39 22.78 15.55
C LYS A 469 -11.25 22.68 14.02
N ILE A 470 -10.40 21.77 13.57
CA ILE A 470 -10.19 21.55 12.16
C ILE A 470 -11.47 20.94 11.62
N THR A 471 -12.11 21.67 10.74
CA THR A 471 -13.33 21.23 10.05
C THR A 471 -12.98 20.86 8.62
N ARG A 472 -13.85 20.10 7.96
CA ARG A 472 -13.70 19.81 6.53
C ARG A 472 -13.45 21.08 5.71
N ASP A 473 -14.17 22.16 6.01
CA ASP A 473 -14.06 23.43 5.28
C ASP A 473 -12.71 24.14 5.49
N SER A 474 -12.01 23.83 6.59
CA SER A 474 -10.66 24.33 6.83
C SER A 474 -9.58 23.56 6.06
N LEU A 475 -9.95 22.43 5.45
CA LEU A 475 -9.07 21.60 4.66
C LEU A 475 -9.15 22.00 3.18
N LEU A 476 -8.00 22.28 2.58
CA LEU A 476 -7.84 22.26 1.14
C LEU A 476 -8.30 20.90 0.58
N THR A 477 -8.96 20.95 -0.58
CA THR A 477 -9.20 19.75 -1.37
C THR A 477 -7.86 19.09 -1.73
N LEU A 478 -7.85 17.80 -2.01
CA LEU A 478 -6.62 17.08 -2.37
C LEU A 478 -5.86 17.75 -3.52
N GLU A 479 -6.58 18.31 -4.50
CA GLU A 479 -6.01 19.04 -5.62
C GLU A 479 -5.38 20.37 -5.18
N ALA A 480 -6.13 21.18 -4.42
CA ALA A 480 -5.62 22.46 -3.93
C ALA A 480 -4.43 22.24 -3.00
N TYR A 481 -4.49 21.21 -2.16
CA TYR A 481 -3.38 20.83 -1.30
C TYR A 481 -2.17 20.36 -2.10
N ALA A 482 -2.33 19.48 -3.09
CA ALA A 482 -1.23 18.99 -3.92
C ALA A 482 -0.49 20.13 -4.65
N ARG A 483 -1.24 21.13 -5.17
CA ARG A 483 -0.65 22.31 -5.82
C ARG A 483 0.14 23.20 -4.85
N ASN A 484 -0.36 23.35 -3.62
CA ASN A 484 0.24 24.23 -2.61
C ASN A 484 1.14 23.47 -1.62
N ARG A 485 1.38 22.17 -1.83
CA ARG A 485 2.00 21.31 -0.83
C ARG A 485 3.41 21.77 -0.48
N GLU A 486 4.21 22.14 -1.48
CA GLU A 486 5.60 22.53 -1.24
C GLU A 486 5.70 23.81 -0.41
N SER A 487 4.90 24.83 -0.74
CA SER A 487 4.83 26.07 0.03
C SER A 487 4.24 25.84 1.41
N PHE A 488 3.11 25.16 1.51
CA PHE A 488 2.45 24.90 2.79
C PHE A 488 3.32 24.06 3.72
N ARG A 489 4.04 23.07 3.18
CA ARG A 489 5.02 22.30 3.93
C ARG A 489 6.17 23.19 4.41
N ALA A 490 6.71 24.07 3.57
CA ALA A 490 7.77 25.00 3.97
C ALA A 490 7.32 25.90 5.12
N ASP A 491 6.08 26.42 5.04
CA ASP A 491 5.46 27.24 6.08
C ASP A 491 5.31 26.46 7.39
N VAL A 492 4.80 25.23 7.33
CA VAL A 492 4.65 24.36 8.51
C VAL A 492 6.00 23.99 9.12
N MET A 493 7.03 23.72 8.31
CA MET A 493 8.38 23.46 8.83
C MET A 493 8.98 24.70 9.49
N ALA A 494 8.69 25.89 8.97
CA ALA A 494 9.10 27.13 9.59
C ALA A 494 8.38 27.36 10.93
N HIS A 495 7.08 27.06 10.95
CA HIS A 495 6.24 27.14 12.14
C HIS A 495 6.68 26.18 13.24
N LYS A 496 6.94 24.91 12.90
CA LYS A 496 7.38 23.88 13.85
C LYS A 496 8.66 24.25 14.62
N ARG A 497 9.55 25.08 14.06
CA ARG A 497 10.76 25.54 14.77
C ARG A 497 10.42 26.29 16.05
N ASN A 498 9.33 27.05 16.07
CA ASN A 498 8.87 27.79 17.25
C ASN A 498 7.93 26.96 18.13
N ARG A 499 7.79 25.68 17.85
CA ARG A 499 6.89 24.74 18.54
C ARG A 499 7.65 23.54 19.12
N SER A 500 8.95 23.43 18.86
CA SER A 500 9.79 22.33 19.33
C SER A 500 10.67 22.77 20.49
N VAL A 501 10.62 22.03 21.60
CA VAL A 501 11.44 22.22 22.79
C VAL A 501 12.22 20.94 23.05
N ALA A 502 13.55 21.00 22.94
CA ALA A 502 14.43 19.89 23.30
C ALA A 502 14.65 19.86 24.82
N LEU A 503 14.11 18.85 25.50
CA LEU A 503 14.32 18.58 26.92
C LEU A 503 15.54 17.66 27.09
N GLY A 504 16.73 18.27 27.06
CA GLY A 504 17.99 17.56 27.16
C GLY A 504 18.47 17.04 25.80
N GLU A 505 19.18 15.91 25.83
CA GLU A 505 19.82 15.35 24.62
C GLU A 505 18.91 14.40 23.84
N HIS A 506 17.94 13.79 24.51
CA HIS A 506 17.22 12.62 23.99
C HIS A 506 15.70 12.79 24.00
N VAL A 507 15.16 13.90 24.50
CA VAL A 507 13.71 14.12 24.52
C VAL A 507 13.37 15.42 23.83
N THR A 508 12.43 15.38 22.89
CA THR A 508 11.90 16.55 22.20
C THR A 508 10.39 16.61 22.39
N LEU A 509 9.88 17.76 22.84
CA LEU A 509 8.45 18.08 22.80
C LEU A 509 8.15 18.90 21.55
N LEU A 510 7.28 18.40 20.69
CA LEU A 510 6.66 19.16 19.61
C LEU A 510 5.24 19.55 20.03
N PHE A 511 5.05 20.82 20.38
CA PHE A 511 3.74 21.35 20.73
C PHE A 511 2.87 21.48 19.49
N GLU A 512 1.77 20.73 19.47
CA GLU A 512 0.84 20.69 18.36
C GLU A 512 -0.14 21.86 18.44
N ASP A 513 -0.53 22.37 17.28
CA ASP A 513 -1.59 23.37 17.14
C ASP A 513 -2.41 23.10 15.89
N GLU A 514 -3.33 24.01 15.59
CA GLU A 514 -4.19 23.93 14.42
C GLU A 514 -3.39 23.74 13.12
N LEU A 515 -2.29 24.47 12.92
CA LEU A 515 -1.51 24.42 11.68
C LEU A 515 -0.72 23.11 11.58
N THR A 516 -0.10 22.66 12.68
CA THR A 516 0.64 21.38 12.66
C THR A 516 -0.31 20.19 12.46
N MET A 517 -1.49 20.20 13.09
CA MET A 517 -2.51 19.15 12.92
C MET A 517 -3.17 19.20 11.55
N ARG A 518 -3.50 20.40 11.04
CA ARG A 518 -4.05 20.56 9.68
C ARG A 518 -3.08 20.01 8.65
N TYR A 519 -1.79 20.25 8.82
CA TYR A 519 -0.76 19.66 7.96
C TYR A 519 -0.70 18.14 8.06
N GLN A 520 -0.78 17.56 9.26
CA GLN A 520 -0.79 16.10 9.42
C GLN A 520 -2.01 15.46 8.77
N ILE A 521 -3.20 16.03 9.01
CA ILE A 521 -4.46 15.59 8.40
C ILE A 521 -4.36 15.71 6.89
N GLN A 522 -3.91 16.84 6.35
CA GLN A 522 -3.76 17.02 4.91
C GLN A 522 -2.74 16.07 4.27
N GLU A 523 -1.62 15.80 4.94
CA GLU A 523 -0.67 14.78 4.47
C GLU A 523 -1.30 13.38 4.51
N MET A 524 -2.13 13.07 5.50
CA MET A 524 -2.87 11.81 5.58
C MET A 524 -3.92 11.70 4.48
N LEU A 525 -4.80 12.70 4.37
CA LEU A 525 -5.80 12.78 3.31
C LEU A 525 -5.15 12.70 1.93
N ARG A 526 -3.99 13.33 1.71
CA ARG A 526 -3.24 13.23 0.45
C ARG A 526 -2.62 11.85 0.24
N ALA A 527 -1.97 11.30 1.25
CA ALA A 527 -1.27 10.02 1.17
C ALA A 527 -2.25 8.86 0.94
N GLU A 528 -3.37 8.87 1.67
CA GLU A 528 -4.44 7.88 1.57
C GLU A 528 -5.51 8.26 0.53
N LYS A 529 -5.39 9.45 -0.06
CA LYS A 529 -6.32 10.05 -1.04
C LYS A 529 -7.77 10.00 -0.56
N ILE A 530 -7.97 10.39 0.69
CA ILE A 530 -9.27 10.49 1.34
C ILE A 530 -9.92 11.82 0.90
N PHE A 531 -11.06 11.73 0.20
CA PHE A 531 -11.83 12.90 -0.25
C PHE A 531 -13.34 12.77 0.04
N GLU A 532 -13.79 11.58 0.42
CA GLU A 532 -15.16 11.32 0.84
C GLU A 532 -15.43 11.94 2.21
N GLU A 533 -16.61 12.53 2.37
CA GLU A 533 -16.95 13.33 3.55
C GLU A 533 -16.86 12.53 4.86
N ALA A 534 -17.36 11.30 4.87
CA ALA A 534 -17.35 10.43 6.04
C ALA A 534 -15.93 10.01 6.45
N ASP A 535 -15.06 9.71 5.48
CA ASP A 535 -13.67 9.31 5.74
C ASP A 535 -12.81 10.51 6.17
N ILE A 536 -13.04 11.70 5.57
CA ILE A 536 -12.43 12.95 6.05
C ILE A 536 -12.83 13.18 7.51
N GLN A 537 -14.10 12.97 7.84
CA GLN A 537 -14.58 13.14 9.20
C GLN A 537 -13.92 12.16 10.17
N GLN A 538 -13.70 10.90 9.76
CA GLN A 538 -12.99 9.93 10.58
C GLN A 538 -11.54 10.36 10.88
N GLU A 539 -10.81 10.87 9.90
CA GLU A 539 -9.45 11.41 10.13
C GLU A 539 -9.49 12.65 11.04
N LEU A 540 -10.46 13.54 10.81
CA LEU A 540 -10.68 14.69 11.69
C LEU A 540 -10.92 14.27 13.14
N ASP A 541 -11.72 13.22 13.37
CA ASP A 541 -12.03 12.72 14.72
C ASP A 541 -10.81 12.13 15.44
N VAL A 542 -9.85 11.57 14.69
CA VAL A 542 -8.58 11.04 15.23
C VAL A 542 -7.62 12.17 15.61
N TYR A 543 -7.49 13.21 14.78
CA TYR A 543 -6.47 14.23 14.95
C TYR A 543 -6.94 15.49 15.70
N ASN A 544 -8.23 15.83 15.66
CA ASN A 544 -8.76 16.99 16.40
C ASN A 544 -8.52 16.93 17.92
N PRO A 545 -8.52 15.77 18.60
CA PRO A 545 -8.15 15.69 20.01
C PRO A 545 -6.73 16.17 20.33
N LEU A 546 -5.84 16.27 19.32
CA LEU A 546 -4.48 16.77 19.45
C LEU A 546 -4.38 18.30 19.23
N VAL A 547 -5.48 18.97 18.89
CA VAL A 547 -5.52 20.43 18.79
C VAL A 547 -5.83 21.03 20.18
N PRO A 548 -5.05 22.02 20.65
CA PRO A 548 -5.35 22.77 21.88
C PRO A 548 -6.76 23.36 21.90
N ASP A 549 -7.42 23.34 23.06
CA ASP A 549 -8.81 23.82 23.21
C ASP A 549 -8.93 25.23 23.81
N GLY A 550 -7.80 25.90 24.07
CA GLY A 550 -7.75 27.20 24.73
C GLY A 550 -7.37 27.15 26.21
N HIS A 551 -7.47 25.98 26.85
CA HIS A 551 -7.09 25.82 28.26
C HIS A 551 -5.98 24.80 28.47
N ASN A 552 -5.58 24.10 27.41
CA ASN A 552 -4.44 23.19 27.44
C ASN A 552 -3.45 23.41 26.31
N TRP A 553 -2.26 22.85 26.51
CA TRP A 553 -1.33 22.56 25.43
C TRP A 553 -1.35 21.08 25.10
N LYS A 554 -1.14 20.77 23.82
CA LYS A 554 -1.00 19.42 23.30
C LYS A 554 0.42 19.27 22.74
N ALA A 555 1.10 18.18 23.05
CA ALA A 555 2.46 17.96 22.57
C ALA A 555 2.71 16.50 22.19
N THR A 556 3.43 16.30 21.08
CA THR A 556 4.04 15.02 20.75
C THR A 556 5.43 14.98 21.38
N MET A 557 5.64 14.05 22.31
CA MET A 557 6.94 13.77 22.90
C MET A 557 7.66 12.69 22.09
N LEU A 558 8.93 12.93 21.78
CA LEU A 558 9.81 12.04 21.04
C LEU A 558 11.03 11.69 21.91
N ILE A 559 11.35 10.40 22.06
CA ILE A 559 12.54 9.89 22.76
C ILE A 559 13.53 9.34 21.72
N GLU A 560 14.69 9.96 21.60
CA GLU A 560 15.62 9.78 20.48
C GLU A 560 16.99 9.26 20.96
N TYR A 561 17.27 7.99 20.63
CA TYR A 561 18.59 7.36 20.77
C TYR A 561 19.05 6.83 19.42
N GLY A 562 20.27 7.20 19.02
CA GLY A 562 20.80 6.90 17.68
C GLY A 562 21.18 5.43 17.48
N ASP A 563 21.55 4.73 18.55
CA ASP A 563 21.84 3.30 18.55
C ASP A 563 20.61 2.49 19.01
N PRO A 564 20.16 1.46 18.27
CA PRO A 564 18.97 0.68 18.62
C PRO A 564 19.09 -0.09 19.94
N ALA A 565 20.28 -0.64 20.25
CA ALA A 565 20.48 -1.41 21.47
C ALA A 565 20.48 -0.49 22.70
N GLU A 566 21.09 0.69 22.57
CA GLU A 566 20.98 1.74 23.57
C GLU A 566 19.53 2.19 23.74
N ARG A 567 18.79 2.40 22.63
CA ARG A 567 17.38 2.82 22.69
C ARG A 567 16.51 1.83 23.45
N ALA A 568 16.58 0.54 23.12
CA ALA A 568 15.79 -0.48 23.81
C ALA A 568 16.13 -0.53 25.32
N GLN A 569 17.43 -0.50 25.63
CA GLN A 569 17.88 -0.43 27.03
C GLN A 569 17.38 0.83 27.74
N LYS A 570 17.33 1.97 27.05
CA LYS A 570 16.89 3.23 27.64
C LYS A 570 15.37 3.27 27.82
N LEU A 571 14.58 2.80 26.86
CA LEU A 571 13.12 2.76 26.99
C LEU A 571 12.64 1.87 28.14
N THR A 572 13.35 0.78 28.46
CA THR A 572 13.07 -0.02 29.67
C THR A 572 13.40 0.72 30.97
N GLN A 573 14.39 1.61 30.95
CA GLN A 573 14.75 2.43 32.11
C GLN A 573 13.81 3.63 32.27
N LEU A 574 13.19 4.09 31.18
CA LEU A 574 12.37 5.29 31.11
C LEU A 574 10.86 5.02 31.29
N ILE A 575 10.47 3.86 31.85
CA ILE A 575 9.05 3.54 32.09
C ILE A 575 8.38 4.63 32.93
N GLY A 576 7.29 5.20 32.42
CA GLY A 576 6.55 6.27 33.08
C GLY A 576 7.21 7.65 32.95
N ILE A 577 8.21 7.82 32.07
CA ILE A 577 8.80 9.13 31.79
C ILE A 577 7.75 10.12 31.28
N GLU A 578 6.80 9.65 30.49
CA GLU A 578 5.69 10.40 29.92
C GLU A 578 4.83 11.09 31.00
N ASP A 579 4.68 10.46 32.17
CA ASP A 579 3.94 11.00 33.32
C ASP A 579 4.78 11.99 34.15
N GLN A 580 6.10 12.06 33.92
CA GLN A 580 7.03 12.91 34.67
C GLN A 580 7.43 14.17 33.90
N VAL A 581 6.90 14.38 32.70
CA VAL A 581 7.10 15.62 31.95
C VAL A 581 6.23 16.72 32.53
N TRP A 582 6.81 17.88 32.78
CA TRP A 582 6.09 19.01 33.37
C TRP A 582 6.36 20.34 32.66
N VAL A 583 5.39 21.23 32.75
CA VAL A 583 5.51 22.65 32.44
C VAL A 583 5.27 23.48 33.69
N ASN A 584 5.90 24.64 33.78
CA ASN A 584 5.72 25.54 34.92
C ASN A 584 5.69 27.00 34.48
N VAL A 585 4.63 27.68 34.91
CA VAL A 585 4.51 29.13 34.82
C VAL A 585 5.01 29.72 36.12
N ALA A 586 5.97 30.65 36.05
CA ALA A 586 6.57 31.26 37.23
C ALA A 586 5.50 31.82 38.17
N GLY A 587 5.58 31.46 39.46
CA GLY A 587 4.60 31.84 40.47
C GLY A 587 3.42 30.86 40.62
N HIS A 588 3.35 29.81 39.82
CA HIS A 588 2.31 28.78 39.90
C HIS A 588 2.89 27.38 40.14
N VAL A 589 2.03 26.44 40.51
CA VAL A 589 2.39 25.02 40.66
C VAL A 589 2.78 24.40 39.31
N ARG A 590 3.63 23.37 39.34
CA ARG A 590 3.97 22.59 38.15
C ARG A 590 2.74 21.86 37.63
N VAL A 591 2.61 21.81 36.30
CA VAL A 591 1.59 21.05 35.59
C VAL A 591 2.29 19.88 34.92
N TYR A 592 1.96 18.67 35.34
CA TYR A 592 2.45 17.44 34.71
C TYR A 592 1.59 17.09 33.49
N GLY A 593 2.21 16.51 32.48
CA GLY A 593 1.53 16.03 31.29
C GLY A 593 0.59 14.89 31.61
N ILE A 594 -0.58 14.89 30.99
CA ILE A 594 -1.49 13.75 30.96
C ILE A 594 -1.19 13.02 29.65
N ALA A 595 -0.67 11.80 29.74
CA ALA A 595 -0.17 11.04 28.60
C ALA A 595 -1.23 10.07 28.04
N ASP A 596 -1.20 9.91 26.71
CA ASP A 596 -1.74 8.75 25.97
C ASP A 596 -3.19 8.35 26.26
N GLU A 597 -4.06 9.33 26.49
CA GLU A 597 -5.48 9.13 26.79
C GLU A 597 -6.26 8.41 25.68
N ASP A 598 -5.69 8.34 24.48
CA ASP A 598 -6.24 7.69 23.30
C ASP A 598 -5.94 6.18 23.23
N LEU A 599 -4.77 5.73 23.71
CA LEU A 599 -4.27 4.35 23.58
C LEU A 599 -3.15 4.08 24.61
N ASP A 600 -3.15 2.94 25.29
CA ASP A 600 -2.03 2.54 26.15
C ASP A 600 -0.74 2.32 25.30
N ARG A 601 0.27 3.19 25.47
CA ARG A 601 1.54 3.14 24.71
C ARG A 601 2.73 2.60 25.49
N ALA A 602 2.61 2.53 26.81
CA ALA A 602 3.57 1.88 27.70
C ALA A 602 3.02 0.53 28.16
N ASN A 603 3.92 -0.40 28.48
CA ASN A 603 3.57 -1.64 29.15
C ASN A 603 4.39 -1.80 30.44
N ALA A 604 4.23 -2.93 31.14
CA ALA A 604 4.93 -3.17 32.40
C ALA A 604 6.46 -3.27 32.27
N GLU A 605 7.00 -3.39 31.06
CA GLU A 605 8.40 -3.71 30.78
C GLU A 605 9.16 -2.57 30.06
N LYS A 606 8.48 -1.69 29.33
CA LYS A 606 9.07 -0.53 28.65
C LYS A 606 8.06 0.56 28.30
N THR A 607 8.58 1.77 28.12
CA THR A 607 7.82 2.89 27.52
C THR A 607 7.97 2.95 25.99
N SER A 608 7.19 3.82 25.34
CA SER A 608 7.25 4.09 23.89
C SER A 608 8.31 5.14 23.57
N ALA A 609 8.80 5.17 22.32
CA ALA A 609 9.62 6.28 21.85
C ALA A 609 8.79 7.55 21.54
N VAL A 610 7.45 7.41 21.47
CA VAL A 610 6.53 8.50 21.13
C VAL A 610 5.31 8.49 22.04
N HIS A 611 5.00 9.63 22.63
CA HIS A 611 3.85 9.85 23.51
C HIS A 611 3.08 11.11 23.12
N PHE A 612 1.77 11.12 23.38
CA PHE A 612 0.95 12.33 23.29
C PHE A 612 0.66 12.87 24.67
N LEU A 613 1.01 14.14 24.90
CA LEU A 613 0.88 14.79 26.18
C LEU A 613 -0.14 15.93 26.10
N ARG A 614 -0.96 16.06 27.14
CA ARG A 614 -1.82 17.21 27.38
C ARG A 614 -1.42 17.91 28.69
N PHE A 615 -1.20 19.22 28.64
CA PHE A 615 -0.92 20.05 29.82
C PHE A 615 -2.09 20.99 30.08
N GLU A 616 -2.80 20.79 31.19
CA GLU A 616 -3.92 21.65 31.59
C GLU A 616 -3.46 22.90 32.35
N LEU A 617 -3.84 24.08 31.84
CA LEU A 617 -3.47 25.36 32.43
C LEU A 617 -4.68 26.05 33.05
N SER A 618 -4.50 26.53 34.28
CA SER A 618 -5.51 27.39 34.92
C SER A 618 -5.57 28.76 34.25
N LEU A 619 -6.71 29.44 34.37
CA LEU A 619 -6.88 30.82 33.88
C LEU A 619 -5.84 31.79 34.48
N GLU A 620 -5.40 31.55 35.72
CA GLU A 620 -4.36 32.36 36.36
C GLU A 620 -3.00 32.18 35.68
N MET A 621 -2.63 30.93 35.36
CA MET A 621 -1.41 30.60 34.61
C MET A 621 -1.42 31.23 33.21
N ILE A 622 -2.56 31.13 32.50
CA ILE A 622 -2.74 31.76 31.17
C ILE A 622 -2.58 33.28 31.28
N GLY A 623 -3.19 33.90 32.29
CA GLY A 623 -3.06 35.34 32.57
C GLY A 623 -1.62 35.76 32.87
N ALA A 624 -0.89 34.98 33.67
CA ALA A 624 0.51 35.23 33.98
C ALA A 624 1.42 35.10 32.75
N LEU A 625 1.23 34.07 31.92
CA LEU A 625 1.96 33.88 30.67
C LEU A 625 1.76 35.07 29.71
N ARG A 626 0.53 35.59 29.59
CA ARG A 626 0.21 36.79 28.80
C ARG A 626 0.89 38.05 29.33
N GLN A 627 1.20 38.09 30.63
CA GLN A 627 2.00 39.13 31.27
C GLN A 627 3.51 38.83 31.24
N SER A 628 3.95 37.92 30.35
CA SER A 628 5.34 37.52 30.16
C SER A 628 5.98 36.84 31.38
N ALA A 629 5.20 36.14 32.19
CA ALA A 629 5.76 35.22 33.17
C ALA A 629 6.67 34.19 32.48
N THR A 630 7.78 33.86 33.15
CA THR A 630 8.71 32.84 32.66
C THR A 630 8.02 31.49 32.58
N LEU A 631 8.19 30.81 31.44
CA LEU A 631 7.75 29.44 31.22
C LEU A 631 8.98 28.54 31.31
N SER A 632 8.97 27.59 32.23
CA SER A 632 9.98 26.54 32.34
C SER A 632 9.35 25.18 32.06
N MET A 633 10.19 24.22 31.66
CA MET A 633 9.75 22.86 31.33
C MET A 633 10.82 21.87 31.78
N GLY A 634 10.42 20.64 32.06
CA GLY A 634 11.37 19.62 32.48
C GLY A 634 10.78 18.23 32.55
N ILE A 635 11.62 17.31 33.00
CA ILE A 635 11.28 15.93 33.25
C ILE A 635 11.86 15.58 34.62
N ASP A 636 11.01 15.08 35.52
CA ASP A 636 11.40 14.65 36.87
C ASP A 636 11.47 13.12 36.95
N HIS A 637 11.99 12.46 35.92
CA HIS A 637 12.07 11.00 35.88
C HIS A 637 13.31 10.49 36.61
N SER A 638 13.20 9.36 37.31
CA SER A 638 14.28 8.81 38.16
C SER A 638 15.61 8.58 37.44
N VAL A 639 15.57 8.29 36.13
CA VAL A 639 16.76 8.09 35.28
C VAL A 639 16.96 9.17 34.22
N TYR A 640 16.08 10.18 34.17
CA TYR A 640 16.15 11.27 33.19
C TYR A 640 15.61 12.56 33.78
N GLN A 641 16.53 13.34 34.37
CA GLN A 641 16.20 14.62 34.99
C GLN A 641 16.75 15.76 34.13
N VAL A 642 15.85 16.62 33.67
CA VAL A 642 16.23 17.80 32.92
C VAL A 642 15.29 18.95 33.26
N THR A 643 15.85 20.16 33.30
CA THR A 643 15.09 21.38 33.51
C THR A 643 15.60 22.44 32.55
N ILE A 644 14.67 23.05 31.82
CA ILE A 644 14.88 24.28 31.09
C ILE A 644 14.27 25.40 31.94
N GLU A 645 15.13 26.22 32.52
CA GLU A 645 14.74 27.34 33.40
C GLU A 645 13.92 28.42 32.67
N SER A 646 14.12 28.57 31.37
CA SER A 646 13.34 29.48 30.53
C SER A 646 13.24 28.96 29.11
N VAL A 647 12.01 28.71 28.66
CA VAL A 647 11.69 28.45 27.25
C VAL A 647 11.97 29.72 26.44
N ALA A 648 12.48 29.54 25.22
CA ALA A 648 12.81 30.65 24.33
C ALA A 648 11.59 31.55 24.07
N ASP A 649 11.81 32.85 23.97
CA ASP A 649 10.76 33.87 23.90
C ASP A 649 9.82 33.71 22.69
N ASP A 650 10.36 33.30 21.56
CA ASP A 650 9.64 33.00 20.33
C ASP A 650 8.73 31.77 20.49
N ILE A 651 9.23 30.70 21.11
CA ILE A 651 8.45 29.51 21.45
C ILE A 651 7.36 29.87 22.46
N ARG A 652 7.70 30.56 23.56
CA ARG A 652 6.72 31.00 24.58
C ARG A 652 5.58 31.79 23.94
N LYS A 653 5.90 32.75 23.07
CA LYS A 653 4.90 33.55 22.35
C LYS A 653 4.02 32.70 21.43
N ALA A 654 4.58 31.69 20.76
CA ALA A 654 3.82 30.77 19.93
C ALA A 654 2.86 29.92 20.79
N LEU A 655 3.32 29.35 21.91
CA LEU A 655 2.49 28.54 22.80
C LEU A 655 1.34 29.32 23.44
N ILE A 656 1.56 30.60 23.76
CA ILE A 656 0.50 31.46 24.33
C ILE A 656 -0.67 31.66 23.36
N GLN A 657 -0.44 31.55 22.04
CA GLN A 657 -1.51 31.72 21.03
C GLN A 657 -2.54 30.60 21.07
N ASP A 658 -2.18 29.45 21.65
CA ASP A 658 -3.07 28.30 21.79
C ASP A 658 -4.07 28.46 22.95
N LEU A 659 -3.91 29.52 23.76
CA LEU A 659 -4.64 29.70 25.02
C LEU A 659 -5.64 30.86 24.90
N ALA A 660 -6.89 30.61 25.35
CA ALA A 660 -8.05 31.48 25.23
C ALA A 660 -8.07 32.65 26.23
#